data_AF-A0A4V1NV22-F1
#
_entry.id   AF-A0A4V1NV22-F1
#
_cell.length_a   1.000
_cell.length_b   1.000
_cell.length_c   1.000
_cell.angle_alpha   90.00
_cell.angle_beta   90.00
_cell.angle_gamma   90.00
#
_symmetry.space_group_name_H-M   'P 1'
#
loop_
_entity.id
_entity.type
_entity.pdbx_description
1 polymer ?
#
loop_
_entity_poly.entity_id
_entity_poly.type
_entity_poly.pdbx_seq_one_letter_code
_entity_poly.pdbx_strand_id
1 'polypeptide(L)'
;MRLVHPRLPDSDSGLTLESLFAAKYTWLLRWALHFSHNDRAQAEDLVQETFVRILNLRGSIDGDNIEALLYTQLRFAYLTERRRNHLLQNLDVVDFDTLTIGLRTFSTLDQMQVQNDLRRILEYLLWRRRAAKFASFFLLRFFHGFAVDEVAAICRVTRNAIDLGLRNAREELKSYLADPARMQVLGRGAAPEVRQLNSTLSSPEFADALIESIFAASCGHCPATELERRYAALNAPSLDIDLLAHIVSCRACLEKIRRIGAAPPDLPASSSMETGRRRSRSKRSLSSEKDILARIFTHGRERMREIFYHDPSELVMVLNGEVAAVRDISSARAILKVEARSIEKLELIEIFSEQGLLMLMLPVTEHPPQASPELSSGVVLSRDRNLRLSLRFTAEGALIEAHYFDPQFGAVFAGNENFTPRPRQDDESPAELKLEDVRKTDRSQLQQIWTRLRNWLYIQPLIPVSAIVLLAAGLAIWQHTTHPEEQIQVSAMLNDSVRAERQHRIAHGPGIVHQSVEIHSSRGIFHHDLYRDIDGRRRPRPQSINSAEKELRDKLADAGLEWNDPLSVAGFEAWRDHIAGEQDSVAHTAAGLITVTTHAPSGPVLSESVTLRLSDLHPVARSLVYRDQETIQIAELSYEVLPWDARSEQWFEPLSSRTTISHPITLPQAYHPATLTTADLDVTELAAMLALQQLNAETERLEIVRSVGGVTVKGIVATNERKQEIASRLRLIPHVSVEIRSYQDLASEQSASSAPTEIKAVSVSSEVSPLDDDCVSQHLTQDRCRQLAYILLETSAALGRENHHLDELQRQYPDIQMLSPGARTLLAELTRLHVLHLLSAVHEQIESFPTLGFSSQSSPADTIANLSNAVERDQLLTRELVYARDEHSRSAALILQDLATSAAAVQAAASNFPASHPDQQDSSLTDIKSPHQ
;
A
#
# COMPACT_ATOMS: atom_id res chain seq x y z
N MET A 1 -2.90 -24.37 33.28
CA MET A 1 -2.15 -23.77 32.17
C MET A 1 -1.33 -22.64 32.76
N ARG A 2 -0.02 -22.84 33.01
CA ARG A 2 0.83 -21.76 33.55
C ARG A 2 1.29 -20.93 32.36
N LEU A 3 0.83 -19.67 32.27
CA LEU A 3 1.35 -18.71 31.31
C LEU A 3 2.80 -18.39 31.71
N VAL A 4 3.74 -18.76 30.83
CA VAL A 4 5.16 -18.43 31.01
C VAL A 4 5.32 -16.98 30.58
N HIS A 5 5.35 -16.08 31.57
CA HIS A 5 5.67 -14.67 31.36
C HIS A 5 7.17 -14.51 31.14
N PRO A 6 7.61 -13.46 30.41
CA PRO A 6 9.02 -13.13 30.35
C PRO A 6 9.51 -12.86 31.78
N ARG A 7 10.32 -13.78 32.31
CA ARG A 7 11.26 -13.40 33.38
C ARG A 7 12.19 -12.39 32.73
N LEU A 8 12.02 -11.11 33.08
CA LEU A 8 13.14 -10.18 33.02
C LEU A 8 14.33 -10.91 33.69
N PRO A 9 15.52 -10.89 33.09
CA PRO A 9 16.66 -11.59 33.67
C PRO A 9 16.85 -11.10 35.10
N ASP A 10 16.52 -11.95 36.08
CA ASP A 10 16.93 -11.76 37.46
C ASP A 10 18.46 -11.88 37.44
N SER A 11 19.14 -10.75 37.29
CA SER A 11 20.56 -10.69 37.57
C SER A 11 20.74 -10.80 39.08
N ASP A 12 20.96 -12.01 39.56
CA ASP A 12 21.57 -12.26 40.86
C ASP A 12 22.86 -11.42 40.98
N SER A 13 22.95 -10.67 42.07
CA SER A 13 24.07 -9.81 42.49
C SER A 13 24.53 -8.69 41.54
N GLY A 14 23.85 -7.53 41.57
CA GLY A 14 24.34 -6.26 41.01
C GLY A 14 23.34 -5.11 41.16
N LEU A 15 23.78 -3.86 40.99
CA LEU A 15 22.89 -2.69 40.83
C LEU A 15 21.93 -2.97 39.66
N THR A 16 20.62 -2.94 39.90
CA THR A 16 19.62 -3.19 38.83
C THR A 16 19.69 -2.09 37.78
N LEU A 17 19.39 -2.41 36.52
CA LEU A 17 19.33 -1.41 35.43
C LEU A 17 18.45 -0.20 35.78
N GLU A 18 17.32 -0.45 36.41
CA GLU A 18 16.42 0.60 36.92
C GLU A 18 17.13 1.52 37.93
N SER A 19 17.97 0.95 38.82
CA SER A 19 18.74 1.76 39.79
C SER A 19 19.82 2.62 39.12
N LEU A 20 20.50 2.09 38.10
CA LEU A 20 21.51 2.83 37.33
C LEU A 20 20.85 3.96 36.51
N PHE A 21 19.70 3.68 35.90
CA PHE A 21 18.92 4.68 35.17
C PHE A 21 18.37 5.77 36.10
N ALA A 22 17.80 5.37 37.25
CA ALA A 22 17.30 6.31 38.27
C ALA A 22 18.39 7.28 38.74
N ALA A 23 19.61 6.78 38.98
CA ALA A 23 20.75 7.59 39.40
C ALA A 23 21.15 8.67 38.37
N LYS A 24 20.83 8.46 37.09
CA LYS A 24 21.16 9.37 35.98
C LYS A 24 19.95 10.10 35.39
N TYR A 25 18.75 9.93 35.96
CA TYR A 25 17.51 10.51 35.43
C TYR A 25 17.57 12.02 35.26
N THR A 26 17.96 12.76 36.31
CA THR A 26 18.06 14.23 36.25
C THR A 26 19.07 14.70 35.20
N TRP A 27 20.14 13.93 34.97
CA TRP A 27 21.15 14.23 33.94
C TRP A 27 20.61 13.94 32.53
N LEU A 28 19.93 12.82 32.33
CA LEU A 28 19.26 12.45 31.08
C LEU A 28 18.19 13.47 30.68
N LEU A 29 17.33 13.85 31.64
CA LEU A 29 16.26 14.82 31.41
C LEU A 29 16.81 16.17 30.96
N ARG A 30 17.97 16.59 31.48
CA ARG A 30 18.62 17.84 31.05
C ARG A 30 19.04 17.78 29.57
N TRP A 31 19.59 16.67 29.11
CA TRP A 31 19.94 16.47 27.71
C TRP A 31 18.70 16.34 26.82
N ALA A 32 17.67 15.64 27.29
CA ALA A 32 16.41 15.51 26.57
C ALA A 32 15.71 16.87 26.40
N LEU A 33 15.73 17.73 27.43
CA LEU A 33 15.28 19.12 27.35
C LEU A 33 16.09 19.93 26.33
N HIS A 34 17.40 19.68 26.22
CA HIS A 34 18.22 20.34 25.21
C HIS A 34 17.82 19.92 23.78
N PHE A 35 17.58 18.63 23.54
CA PHE A 35 17.16 18.11 22.22
C PHE A 35 15.75 18.54 21.81
N SER A 36 14.84 18.68 22.78
CA SER A 36 13.43 19.05 22.58
C SER A 36 13.16 20.57 22.64
N HIS A 37 14.20 21.41 22.51
CA HIS A 37 14.07 22.87 22.58
C HIS A 37 13.36 23.36 23.86
N ASN A 38 13.64 22.70 24.98
CA ASN A 38 13.09 22.96 26.31
C ASN A 38 11.59 22.64 26.46
N ASP A 39 11.01 21.85 25.54
CA ASP A 39 9.69 21.25 25.71
C ASP A 39 9.79 20.06 26.68
N ARG A 40 9.24 20.24 27.88
CA ARG A 40 9.28 19.23 28.92
C ARG A 40 8.52 17.96 28.57
N ALA A 41 7.40 18.05 27.84
CA ALA A 41 6.60 16.86 27.52
C ALA A 41 7.39 15.96 26.55
N GLN A 42 7.93 16.54 25.48
CA GLN A 42 8.80 15.82 24.53
C GLN A 42 10.07 15.29 25.21
N ALA A 43 10.67 16.06 26.13
CA ALA A 43 11.83 15.59 26.88
C ALA A 43 11.52 14.35 27.74
N GLU A 44 10.37 14.33 28.42
CA GLU A 44 9.94 13.18 29.22
C GLU A 44 9.65 11.95 28.33
N ASP A 45 9.04 12.15 27.15
CA ASP A 45 8.82 11.10 26.16
C ASP A 45 10.13 10.52 25.59
N LEU A 46 11.12 11.38 25.31
CA LEU A 46 12.46 10.96 24.88
C LEU A 46 13.18 10.14 25.95
N VAL A 47 13.09 10.55 27.21
CA VAL A 47 13.67 9.78 28.34
C VAL A 47 12.97 8.43 28.47
N GLN A 48 11.64 8.39 28.31
CA GLN A 48 10.87 7.15 28.30
C GLN A 48 11.31 6.22 27.17
N GLU A 49 11.46 6.73 25.95
CA GLU A 49 11.90 5.96 24.79
C GLU A 49 13.33 5.44 24.96
N THR A 50 14.21 6.26 25.54
CA THR A 50 15.58 5.87 25.89
C THR A 50 15.58 4.68 26.84
N PHE A 51 14.72 4.69 27.87
CA PHE A 51 14.59 3.58 28.80
C PHE A 51 14.18 2.28 28.10
N VAL A 52 13.21 2.34 27.18
CA VAL A 52 12.75 1.17 26.40
C VAL A 52 13.88 0.63 25.51
N ARG A 53 14.62 1.50 24.83
CA ARG A 53 15.78 1.09 24.01
C ARG A 53 16.83 0.35 24.81
N ILE A 54 17.11 0.81 26.02
CA ILE A 54 18.07 0.14 26.91
C ILE A 54 17.55 -1.22 27.36
N LEU A 55 16.26 -1.34 27.66
CA LEU A 55 15.64 -2.64 27.94
C LEU A 55 15.73 -3.59 26.73
N ASN A 56 15.66 -3.05 25.50
CA ASN A 56 15.75 -3.85 24.27
C ASN A 56 17.20 -4.27 23.93
N LEU A 57 18.22 -3.56 24.42
CA LEU A 57 19.63 -3.84 24.10
C LEU A 57 20.19 -5.13 24.71
N ARG A 58 19.54 -5.73 25.72
CA ARG A 58 19.80 -7.07 26.33
C ARG A 58 21.27 -7.54 26.50
N GLY A 59 22.25 -6.63 26.51
CA GLY A 59 23.66 -6.89 26.78
C GLY A 59 24.04 -6.62 28.24
N SER A 60 25.18 -7.15 28.69
CA SER A 60 25.77 -6.79 29.99
C SER A 60 26.16 -5.32 29.95
N ILE A 61 25.45 -4.47 30.68
CA ILE A 61 25.75 -3.05 30.78
C ILE A 61 26.87 -2.89 31.80
N ASP A 62 28.05 -2.50 31.33
CA ASP A 62 29.16 -2.14 32.20
C ASP A 62 28.87 -0.80 32.89
N GLY A 63 29.03 -0.76 34.22
CA GLY A 63 28.72 0.41 35.04
C GLY A 63 29.62 1.61 34.75
N ASP A 64 30.85 1.35 34.28
CA ASP A 64 31.86 2.39 34.06
C ASP A 64 31.60 3.26 32.82
N ASN A 65 30.73 2.81 31.89
CA ASN A 65 30.40 3.54 30.66
C ASN A 65 28.89 3.86 30.49
N ILE A 66 28.14 3.85 31.59
CA ILE A 66 26.67 4.05 31.56
C ILE A 66 26.28 5.39 30.94
N GLU A 67 27.01 6.49 31.20
CA GLU A 67 26.65 7.82 30.69
C GLU A 67 26.77 7.90 29.16
N ALA A 68 27.84 7.37 28.56
CA ALA A 68 28.00 7.40 27.11
C ALA A 68 26.94 6.52 26.43
N LEU A 69 26.61 5.36 27.01
CA LEU A 69 25.52 4.51 26.54
C LEU A 69 24.18 5.25 26.58
N LEU A 70 23.83 5.83 27.74
CA LEU A 70 22.57 6.57 27.95
C LEU A 70 22.46 7.77 26.99
N TYR A 71 23.52 8.54 26.82
CA TYR A 71 23.55 9.66 25.87
C TYR A 71 23.35 9.19 24.42
N THR A 72 24.05 8.11 24.04
CA THR A 72 23.97 7.54 22.69
C THR A 72 22.56 7.04 22.40
N GLN A 73 21.93 6.34 23.34
CA GLN A 73 20.55 5.87 23.20
C GLN A 73 19.54 7.01 23.16
N LEU A 74 19.74 8.07 23.95
CA LEU A 74 18.92 9.28 23.89
C LEU A 74 19.04 9.98 22.53
N ARG A 75 20.25 10.08 21.99
CA ARG A 75 20.48 10.64 20.64
C ARG A 75 19.78 9.81 19.58
N PHE A 76 19.86 8.48 19.65
CA PHE A 76 19.15 7.60 18.72
C PHE A 76 17.64 7.71 18.86
N ALA A 77 17.09 7.75 20.08
CA ALA A 77 15.67 7.99 20.31
C ALA A 77 15.18 9.27 19.62
N TYR A 78 15.93 10.36 19.78
CA TYR A 78 15.64 11.64 19.13
C TYR A 78 15.70 11.57 17.60
N LEU A 79 16.73 10.92 17.04
CA LEU A 79 16.87 10.78 15.58
C LEU A 79 15.73 9.94 14.98
N THR A 80 15.32 8.87 15.65
CA THR A 80 14.21 8.04 15.21
C THR A 80 12.89 8.80 15.29
N GLU A 81 12.62 9.53 16.38
CA GLU A 81 11.37 10.29 16.55
C GLU A 81 11.14 11.30 15.41
N ARG A 82 12.18 12.05 15.00
CA ARG A 82 12.07 13.02 13.89
C ARG A 82 11.79 12.39 12.52
N ARG A 83 12.07 11.09 12.37
CA ARG A 83 11.98 10.37 11.10
C ARG A 83 10.85 9.34 11.07
N ARG A 84 10.16 9.14 12.20
CA ARG A 84 9.12 8.12 12.42
C ARG A 84 7.84 8.34 11.61
N ASN A 85 7.51 9.59 11.29
CA ASN A 85 6.26 9.95 10.58
C ASN A 85 6.12 9.31 9.18
N HIS A 86 7.20 8.77 8.61
CA HIS A 86 7.19 8.13 7.29
C HIS A 86 6.85 6.64 7.30
N LEU A 87 6.91 5.97 8.47
CA LEU A 87 6.73 4.51 8.57
C LEU A 87 5.26 4.05 8.60
N LEU A 88 4.32 4.96 8.81
CA LEU A 88 3.00 4.65 9.37
C LEU A 88 1.80 5.11 8.51
N GLN A 89 2.05 5.51 7.26
CA GLN A 89 1.10 6.35 6.49
C GLN A 89 -0.18 5.64 6.01
N ASN A 90 -0.34 4.33 6.28
CA ASN A 90 -1.44 3.52 5.73
C ASN A 90 -2.23 2.71 6.78
N LEU A 91 -2.02 2.93 8.07
CA LEU A 91 -2.74 2.17 9.11
C LEU A 91 -3.93 2.95 9.67
N ASP A 92 -5.10 2.31 9.67
CA ASP A 92 -6.25 2.82 10.40
C ASP A 92 -6.07 2.60 11.90
N VAL A 93 -6.83 3.34 12.71
CA VAL A 93 -6.80 3.18 14.18
C VAL A 93 -7.13 1.76 14.64
N VAL A 94 -7.87 0.99 13.84
CA VAL A 94 -8.25 -0.41 14.12
C VAL A 94 -7.16 -1.44 13.78
N ASP A 95 -6.17 -1.05 12.97
CA ASP A 95 -5.10 -1.96 12.57
C ASP A 95 -4.08 -2.17 13.68
N PHE A 96 -3.98 -1.20 14.60
CA PHE A 96 -3.13 -1.32 15.77
C PHE A 96 -3.56 -2.46 16.70
N ASP A 97 -2.57 -3.05 17.32
CA ASP A 97 -2.73 -4.14 18.26
C ASP A 97 -3.41 -3.72 19.57
N THR A 98 -3.07 -2.54 20.08
CA THR A 98 -3.64 -1.97 21.30
C THR A 98 -3.98 -0.49 21.12
N LEU A 99 -4.91 -0.03 21.95
CA LEU A 99 -5.26 1.39 22.09
C LEU A 99 -4.03 2.25 22.43
N THR A 100 -3.13 1.73 23.27
CA THR A 100 -1.91 2.42 23.69
C THR A 100 -0.93 2.66 22.55
N ILE A 101 -0.80 1.71 21.62
CA ILE A 101 0.04 1.89 20.42
C ILE A 101 -0.61 2.93 19.51
N GLY A 102 -1.90 2.76 19.17
CA GLY A 102 -2.60 3.69 18.29
C GLY A 102 -2.53 5.14 18.79
N LEU A 103 -2.86 5.39 20.06
CA LEU A 103 -2.85 6.75 20.64
C LEU A 103 -1.46 7.41 20.71
N ARG A 104 -0.37 6.64 20.67
CA ARG A 104 1.00 7.18 20.63
C ARG A 104 1.46 7.48 19.21
N THR A 105 0.89 6.78 18.23
CA THR A 105 1.31 6.83 16.84
C THR A 105 0.72 8.03 16.08
N PHE A 106 -0.50 8.44 16.39
CA PHE A 106 -1.16 9.54 15.67
C PHE A 106 -0.67 10.92 16.10
N SER A 107 -0.56 11.82 15.10
CA SER A 107 -0.13 13.21 15.28
C SER A 107 -1.12 14.04 16.10
N THR A 108 -0.67 15.17 16.65
CA THR A 108 -1.56 16.12 17.37
C THR A 108 -2.62 16.75 16.47
N LEU A 109 -2.39 16.82 15.14
CA LEU A 109 -3.33 17.40 14.17
C LEU A 109 -4.53 16.48 13.91
N ASP A 110 -4.33 15.16 13.96
CA ASP A 110 -5.39 14.16 13.71
C ASP A 110 -6.02 13.61 15.00
N GLN A 111 -5.47 13.98 16.16
CA GLN A 111 -5.85 13.42 17.47
C GLN A 111 -7.36 13.54 17.76
N MET A 112 -8.01 14.61 17.31
CA MET A 112 -9.47 14.78 17.52
C MET A 112 -10.28 13.78 16.71
N GLN A 113 -9.95 13.59 15.44
CA GLN A 113 -10.61 12.64 14.55
C GLN A 113 -10.42 11.22 15.07
N VAL A 114 -9.18 10.86 15.40
CA VAL A 114 -8.83 9.56 15.99
C VAL A 114 -9.60 9.28 17.28
N GLN A 115 -9.70 10.27 18.19
CA GLN A 115 -10.49 10.10 19.41
C GLN A 115 -11.99 9.91 19.13
N ASN A 116 -12.54 10.61 18.12
CA ASN A 116 -13.94 10.42 17.72
C ASN A 116 -14.17 9.05 17.09
N ASP A 117 -13.26 8.58 16.25
CA ASP A 117 -13.34 7.25 15.65
C ASP A 117 -13.20 6.15 16.72
N LEU A 118 -12.31 6.30 17.69
CA LEU A 118 -12.21 5.39 18.84
C LEU A 118 -13.50 5.33 19.69
N ARG A 119 -14.19 6.46 19.87
CA ARG A 119 -15.51 6.48 20.52
C ARG A 119 -16.56 5.72 19.69
N ARG A 120 -16.57 5.94 18.36
CA ARG A 120 -17.48 5.23 17.43
C ARG A 120 -17.24 3.72 17.45
N ILE A 121 -15.97 3.31 17.37
CA ILE A 121 -15.55 1.90 17.46
C ILE A 121 -16.01 1.29 18.78
N LEU A 122 -15.76 1.98 19.89
CA LEU A 122 -16.15 1.46 21.20
C LEU A 122 -17.67 1.24 21.29
N GLU A 123 -18.47 2.25 21.00
CA GLU A 123 -19.94 2.13 21.07
C GLU A 123 -20.47 1.04 20.14
N TYR A 124 -19.92 0.93 18.93
CA TYR A 124 -20.24 -0.16 18.01
C TYR A 124 -19.94 -1.53 18.62
N LEU A 125 -18.74 -1.72 19.20
CA LEU A 125 -18.36 -2.98 19.84
C LEU A 125 -19.21 -3.30 21.07
N LEU A 126 -19.58 -2.30 21.88
CA LEU A 126 -20.48 -2.50 23.04
C LEU A 126 -21.88 -2.93 22.60
N TRP A 127 -22.36 -2.42 21.46
CA TRP A 127 -23.59 -2.86 20.83
C TRP A 127 -23.44 -4.25 20.18
N ARG A 128 -22.28 -4.56 19.57
CA ARG A 128 -22.02 -5.79 18.79
C ARG A 128 -21.63 -7.01 19.65
N ARG A 129 -21.00 -6.83 20.82
CA ARG A 129 -20.45 -7.89 21.70
C ARG A 129 -21.43 -9.01 22.08
N ARG A 130 -22.73 -8.71 22.13
CA ARG A 130 -23.78 -9.71 22.44
C ARG A 130 -24.26 -10.50 21.22
N ALA A 131 -23.80 -10.17 20.01
CA ALA A 131 -24.21 -10.83 18.77
C ALA A 131 -23.05 -11.58 18.11
N ALA A 132 -21.81 -11.18 18.38
CA ALA A 132 -20.64 -11.86 17.87
C ALA A 132 -19.50 -11.88 18.87
N LYS A 133 -18.85 -13.04 19.00
CA LYS A 133 -17.70 -13.23 19.92
C LYS A 133 -16.51 -12.35 19.53
N PHE A 134 -16.30 -12.08 18.24
CA PHE A 134 -15.17 -11.27 17.78
C PHE A 134 -15.17 -9.87 18.39
N ALA A 135 -16.34 -9.28 18.67
CA ALA A 135 -16.41 -7.96 19.28
C ALA A 135 -15.87 -7.99 20.73
N SER A 136 -16.11 -9.09 21.46
CA SER A 136 -15.45 -9.32 22.75
C SER A 136 -13.96 -9.63 22.62
N PHE A 137 -13.54 -10.34 21.58
CA PHE A 137 -12.11 -10.60 21.32
C PHE A 137 -11.37 -9.28 21.08
N PHE A 138 -11.93 -8.40 20.25
CA PHE A 138 -11.37 -7.09 19.95
C PHE A 138 -11.35 -6.19 21.19
N LEU A 139 -12.42 -6.16 22.00
CA LEU A 139 -12.43 -5.42 23.27
C LEU A 139 -11.33 -5.90 24.25
N LEU A 140 -11.11 -7.22 24.35
CA LEU A 140 -10.03 -7.79 25.17
C LEU A 140 -8.64 -7.44 24.63
N ARG A 141 -8.43 -7.58 23.32
CA ARG A 141 -7.13 -7.37 22.68
C ARG A 141 -6.74 -5.90 22.61
N PHE A 142 -7.63 -5.07 22.07
CA PHE A 142 -7.34 -3.68 21.70
C PHE A 142 -7.48 -2.74 22.90
N PHE A 143 -8.63 -2.77 23.60
CA PHE A 143 -8.90 -1.84 24.70
C PHE A 143 -8.27 -2.33 26.01
N HIS A 144 -8.49 -3.59 26.41
CA HIS A 144 -7.94 -4.10 27.67
C HIS A 144 -6.47 -4.50 27.61
N GLY A 145 -5.87 -4.57 26.41
CA GLY A 145 -4.44 -4.83 26.21
C GLY A 145 -4.00 -6.27 26.50
N PHE A 146 -4.92 -7.24 26.48
CA PHE A 146 -4.55 -8.65 26.65
C PHE A 146 -3.82 -9.17 25.40
N ALA A 147 -2.77 -9.96 25.59
CA ALA A 147 -2.07 -10.64 24.49
C ALA A 147 -3.00 -11.70 23.85
N VAL A 148 -2.78 -12.04 22.58
CA VAL A 148 -3.63 -13.00 21.85
C VAL A 148 -3.77 -14.33 22.60
N ASP A 149 -2.68 -14.85 23.17
CA ASP A 149 -2.69 -16.09 23.97
C ASP A 149 -3.51 -15.95 25.26
N GLU A 150 -3.46 -14.77 25.89
CA GLU A 150 -4.30 -14.48 27.06
C GLU A 150 -5.77 -14.39 26.66
N VAL A 151 -6.09 -13.76 25.52
CA VAL A 151 -7.46 -13.69 24.99
C VAL A 151 -7.98 -15.10 24.67
N ALA A 152 -7.16 -15.95 24.05
CA ALA A 152 -7.50 -17.35 23.77
C ALA A 152 -7.78 -18.12 25.06
N ALA A 153 -6.94 -17.94 26.08
CA ALA A 153 -7.12 -18.56 27.40
C ALA A 153 -8.39 -18.06 28.12
N ILE A 154 -8.67 -16.75 28.07
CA ILE A 154 -9.89 -16.13 28.63
C ILE A 154 -11.13 -16.68 27.90
N CYS A 155 -11.10 -16.71 26.58
CA CYS A 155 -12.26 -17.13 25.79
C CYS A 155 -12.44 -18.66 25.74
N ARG A 156 -11.40 -19.41 26.15
CA ARG A 156 -11.29 -20.88 26.01
C ARG A 156 -11.48 -21.34 24.58
N VAL A 157 -10.80 -20.67 23.66
CA VAL A 157 -10.77 -21.00 22.23
C VAL A 157 -9.33 -21.08 21.76
N THR A 158 -9.11 -21.61 20.55
CA THR A 158 -7.77 -21.65 19.96
C THR A 158 -7.31 -20.23 19.59
N ARG A 159 -5.99 -20.05 19.53
CA ARG A 159 -5.39 -18.81 19.01
C ARG A 159 -5.89 -18.48 17.61
N ASN A 160 -5.99 -19.48 16.73
CA ASN A 160 -6.48 -19.31 15.37
C ASN A 160 -7.89 -18.72 15.32
N ALA A 161 -8.77 -19.15 16.23
CA ALA A 161 -10.11 -18.59 16.35
C ALA A 161 -10.09 -17.12 16.80
N ILE A 162 -9.12 -16.74 17.65
CA ILE A 162 -8.89 -15.34 18.01
C ILE A 162 -8.36 -14.55 16.81
N ASP A 163 -7.34 -15.05 16.10
CA ASP A 163 -6.73 -14.36 14.95
C ASP A 163 -7.74 -14.15 13.82
N LEU A 164 -8.54 -15.18 13.49
CA LEU A 164 -9.65 -15.05 12.54
C LEU A 164 -10.72 -14.06 13.05
N GLY A 165 -11.10 -14.17 14.33
CA GLY A 165 -12.06 -13.24 14.92
C GLY A 165 -11.59 -11.79 14.90
N LEU A 166 -10.32 -11.53 15.21
CA LEU A 166 -9.73 -10.19 15.18
C LEU A 166 -9.67 -9.63 13.75
N ARG A 167 -9.35 -10.47 12.74
CA ARG A 167 -9.41 -10.07 11.32
C ARG A 167 -10.83 -9.66 10.92
N ASN A 168 -11.82 -10.52 11.19
CA ASN A 168 -13.23 -10.22 10.90
C ASN A 168 -13.70 -8.96 11.65
N ALA A 169 -13.25 -8.76 12.89
CA ALA A 169 -13.55 -7.56 13.66
C ALA A 169 -13.00 -6.30 12.99
N ARG A 170 -11.75 -6.34 12.51
CA ARG A 170 -11.11 -5.20 11.82
C ARG A 170 -11.83 -4.87 10.52
N GLU A 171 -12.12 -5.87 9.67
CA GLU A 171 -12.86 -5.67 8.41
C GLU A 171 -14.26 -5.08 8.65
N GLU A 172 -14.99 -5.61 9.63
CA GLU A 172 -16.33 -5.11 9.99
C GLU A 172 -16.26 -3.67 10.53
N LEU A 173 -15.25 -3.35 11.35
CA LEU A 173 -15.05 -2.00 11.88
C LEU A 173 -14.61 -1.00 10.80
N LYS A 174 -13.75 -1.38 9.86
CA LYS A 174 -13.38 -0.54 8.71
C LYS A 174 -14.61 -0.19 7.87
N SER A 175 -15.43 -1.20 7.58
CA SER A 175 -16.71 -1.01 6.88
C SER A 175 -17.65 -0.06 7.63
N TYR A 176 -17.75 -0.21 8.95
CA TYR A 176 -18.56 0.68 9.80
C TYR A 176 -18.03 2.12 9.88
N LEU A 177 -16.72 2.31 9.90
CA LEU A 177 -16.12 3.64 9.93
C LEU A 177 -16.33 4.39 8.62
N ALA A 178 -16.22 3.68 7.49
CA ALA A 178 -16.44 4.21 6.14
C ALA A 178 -17.91 4.60 5.91
N ASP A 179 -18.86 3.71 6.21
CA ASP A 179 -20.31 4.00 6.07
C ASP A 179 -21.16 3.31 7.16
N PRO A 180 -21.49 4.01 8.26
CA PRO A 180 -22.34 3.49 9.32
C PRO A 180 -23.75 3.07 8.86
N ALA A 181 -24.29 3.70 7.81
CA ALA A 181 -25.67 3.51 7.37
C ALA A 181 -25.84 2.20 6.58
N ARG A 182 -24.78 1.73 5.93
CA ARG A 182 -24.75 0.43 5.22
C ARG A 182 -24.69 -0.77 6.17
N MET A 183 -24.32 -0.56 7.43
CA MET A 183 -24.19 -1.64 8.41
C MET A 183 -25.55 -2.04 9.00
N GLN A 184 -26.20 -3.01 8.36
CA GLN A 184 -27.39 -3.67 8.90
C GLN A 184 -27.02 -5.05 9.46
N VAL A 185 -27.00 -5.17 10.79
CA VAL A 185 -26.87 -6.48 11.45
C VAL A 185 -28.25 -7.09 11.58
N LEU A 186 -28.45 -8.24 10.91
CA LEU A 186 -29.68 -9.04 10.96
C LEU A 186 -30.17 -9.19 12.41
N GLY A 187 -31.38 -8.69 12.66
CA GLY A 187 -32.07 -8.83 13.95
C GLY A 187 -31.65 -7.85 15.05
N ARG A 188 -30.88 -6.79 14.77
CA ARG A 188 -30.39 -5.87 15.82
C ARG A 188 -30.60 -4.37 15.60
N GLY A 189 -31.28 -3.98 14.52
CA GLY A 189 -31.57 -2.57 14.19
C GLY A 189 -30.33 -1.81 13.71
N ALA A 190 -30.46 -0.49 13.56
CA ALA A 190 -29.36 0.38 13.13
C ALA A 190 -28.28 0.49 14.22
N ALA A 191 -27.02 0.63 13.79
CA ALA A 191 -25.91 0.90 14.68
C ALA A 191 -26.11 2.24 15.44
N PRO A 192 -25.62 2.36 16.68
CA PRO A 192 -25.79 3.58 17.47
C PRO A 192 -25.02 4.77 16.88
N GLU A 193 -25.69 5.92 16.72
CA GLU A 193 -25.03 7.19 16.38
C GLU A 193 -24.34 7.79 17.61
N VAL A 194 -23.02 7.98 17.52
CA VAL A 194 -22.22 8.58 18.59
C VAL A 194 -22.06 10.07 18.36
N ARG A 195 -22.32 10.87 19.40
CA ARG A 195 -22.05 12.31 19.35
C ARG A 195 -20.56 12.57 19.25
N GLN A 196 -20.15 13.24 18.18
CA GLN A 196 -18.79 13.75 18.04
C GLN A 196 -18.51 14.82 19.07
N LEU A 197 -17.33 14.80 19.68
CA LEU A 197 -16.89 15.82 20.63
C LEU A 197 -15.84 16.71 19.99
N ASN A 198 -15.96 18.01 20.25
CA ASN A 198 -15.06 19.04 19.72
C ASN A 198 -13.87 19.32 20.66
N SER A 199 -13.67 18.48 21.68
CA SER A 199 -12.60 18.62 22.67
C SER A 199 -11.77 17.35 22.74
N THR A 200 -10.46 17.50 22.68
CA THR A 200 -9.49 16.41 22.89
C THR A 200 -9.15 16.28 24.36
N LEU A 201 -9.04 15.04 24.82
CA LEU A 201 -8.41 14.71 26.11
C LEU A 201 -6.94 14.35 25.88
N SER A 202 -6.12 14.37 26.93
CA SER A 202 -4.79 13.76 26.83
C SER A 202 -4.91 12.25 26.56
N SER A 203 -3.97 11.64 25.83
CA SER A 203 -4.00 10.20 25.52
C SER A 203 -4.23 9.29 26.75
N PRO A 204 -3.59 9.49 27.92
CA PRO A 204 -3.87 8.66 29.09
C PRO A 204 -5.28 8.88 29.65
N GLU A 205 -5.73 10.13 29.82
CA GLU A 205 -7.09 10.42 30.31
C GLU A 205 -8.17 9.89 29.37
N PHE A 206 -7.90 9.91 28.06
CA PHE A 206 -8.81 9.39 27.05
C PHE A 206 -8.90 7.86 27.11
N ALA A 207 -7.76 7.17 27.23
CA ALA A 207 -7.73 5.72 27.37
C ALA A 207 -8.50 5.27 28.62
N ASP A 208 -8.28 5.95 29.76
CA ASP A 208 -9.02 5.68 31.00
C ASP A 208 -10.53 5.91 30.81
N ALA A 209 -10.94 6.99 30.13
CA ALA A 209 -12.35 7.28 29.87
C ALA A 209 -13.03 6.19 29.02
N LEU A 210 -12.35 5.65 28.01
CA LEU A 210 -12.87 4.55 27.18
C LEU A 210 -13.02 3.26 28.00
N ILE A 211 -12.04 2.95 28.84
CA ILE A 211 -12.09 1.78 29.73
C ILE A 211 -13.23 1.90 30.76
N GLU A 212 -13.41 3.08 31.36
CA GLU A 212 -14.55 3.33 32.25
C GLU A 212 -15.89 3.20 31.53
N SER A 213 -16.00 3.64 30.27
CA SER A 213 -17.22 3.43 29.45
C SER A 213 -17.51 1.94 29.22
N ILE A 214 -16.49 1.12 28.93
CA ILE A 214 -16.63 -0.33 28.81
C ILE A 214 -17.21 -0.95 30.09
N PHE A 215 -16.72 -0.51 31.25
CA PHE A 215 -17.18 -1.01 32.54
C PHE A 215 -18.58 -0.52 32.93
N ALA A 216 -18.91 0.73 32.59
CA ALA A 216 -20.24 1.29 32.79
C ALA A 216 -21.31 0.56 31.96
N ALA A 217 -20.93 -0.03 30.82
CA ALA A 217 -21.81 -0.81 29.98
C ALA A 217 -22.09 -2.24 30.50
N SER A 218 -21.59 -2.63 31.68
CA SER A 218 -21.93 -3.92 32.29
C SER A 218 -23.40 -3.99 32.70
N CYS A 219 -24.05 -5.11 32.39
CA CYS A 219 -25.46 -5.34 32.70
C CYS A 219 -25.68 -6.79 33.13
N GLY A 220 -26.59 -7.01 34.09
CA GLY A 220 -26.96 -8.34 34.60
C GLY A 220 -26.28 -8.72 35.91
N HIS A 221 -26.64 -9.89 36.44
CA HIS A 221 -26.04 -10.45 37.65
C HIS A 221 -24.60 -10.89 37.37
N CYS A 222 -23.64 -10.45 38.20
CA CYS A 222 -22.23 -10.75 38.03
C CYS A 222 -21.91 -12.20 38.46
N PRO A 223 -21.45 -13.10 37.57
CA PRO A 223 -21.18 -14.50 37.88
C PRO A 223 -19.77 -14.72 38.45
N ALA A 224 -19.14 -13.70 39.05
CA ALA A 224 -17.75 -13.77 39.51
C ALA A 224 -17.47 -14.95 40.46
N THR A 225 -18.42 -15.36 41.29
CA THR A 225 -18.29 -16.50 42.19
C THR A 225 -18.35 -17.86 41.48
N GLU A 226 -18.97 -17.93 40.30
CA GLU A 226 -19.07 -19.15 39.47
C GLU A 226 -17.90 -19.27 38.47
N LEU A 227 -17.25 -18.16 38.12
CA LEU A 227 -16.13 -18.13 37.17
C LEU A 227 -14.95 -19.02 37.62
N GLU A 228 -14.58 -18.99 38.90
CA GLU A 228 -13.49 -19.84 39.42
C GLU A 228 -13.75 -21.32 39.17
N ARG A 229 -14.97 -21.79 39.45
CA ARG A 229 -15.34 -23.19 39.23
C ARG A 229 -15.29 -23.56 37.75
N ARG A 230 -15.74 -22.66 36.86
CA ARG A 230 -15.70 -22.88 35.41
C ARG A 230 -14.28 -22.93 34.85
N TYR A 231 -13.38 -22.05 35.29
CA TYR A 231 -11.99 -22.06 34.84
C TYR A 231 -11.14 -23.17 35.49
N ALA A 232 -11.54 -23.65 36.68
CA ALA A 232 -10.92 -24.83 37.30
C ALA A 232 -11.26 -26.15 36.58
N ALA A 233 -12.36 -26.19 35.83
CA ALA A 233 -12.76 -27.38 35.08
C ALA A 233 -11.89 -27.60 33.83
N LEU A 234 -11.13 -28.71 33.83
CA LEU A 234 -10.14 -29.09 32.80
C LEU A 234 -10.70 -29.10 31.37
N ASN A 235 -11.97 -29.48 31.18
CA ASN A 235 -12.59 -29.67 29.85
C ASN A 235 -13.89 -28.85 29.64
N ALA A 236 -14.07 -27.72 30.32
CA ALA A 236 -15.25 -26.89 30.08
C ALA A 236 -15.26 -26.30 28.65
N PRO A 237 -16.45 -26.18 28.03
CA PRO A 237 -16.61 -25.68 26.67
C PRO A 237 -16.24 -24.19 26.56
N SER A 238 -16.13 -23.70 25.31
CA SER A 238 -15.94 -22.27 25.02
C SER A 238 -17.03 -21.43 25.71
N LEU A 239 -16.67 -20.20 26.10
CA LEU A 239 -17.62 -19.33 26.77
C LEU A 239 -18.75 -18.92 25.81
N ASP A 240 -19.97 -18.91 26.34
CA ASP A 240 -21.14 -18.39 25.64
C ASP A 240 -21.02 -16.87 25.41
N ILE A 241 -21.68 -16.38 24.35
CA ILE A 241 -21.58 -14.99 23.90
C ILE A 241 -22.02 -14.03 25.00
N ASP A 242 -23.13 -14.31 25.70
CA ASP A 242 -23.64 -13.40 26.74
C ASP A 242 -22.72 -13.35 27.95
N LEU A 243 -22.13 -14.49 28.32
CA LEU A 243 -21.16 -14.54 29.41
C LEU A 243 -19.87 -13.81 29.04
N LEU A 244 -19.38 -13.98 27.81
CA LEU A 244 -18.18 -13.30 27.33
C LEU A 244 -18.40 -11.78 27.23
N ALA A 245 -19.56 -11.35 26.74
CA ALA A 245 -19.98 -9.95 26.73
C ALA A 245 -20.07 -9.35 28.14
N HIS A 246 -20.50 -10.14 29.14
CA HIS A 246 -20.47 -9.71 30.54
C HIS A 246 -19.03 -9.61 31.07
N ILE A 247 -18.20 -10.63 30.86
CA ILE A 247 -16.81 -10.68 31.33
C ILE A 247 -16.05 -9.45 30.85
N VAL A 248 -16.07 -9.17 29.55
CA VAL A 248 -15.29 -8.06 28.97
C VAL A 248 -15.71 -6.67 29.48
N SER A 249 -16.92 -6.56 30.03
CA SER A 249 -17.44 -5.32 30.60
C SER A 249 -17.51 -5.31 32.12
N CYS A 250 -17.16 -6.39 32.81
CA CYS A 250 -17.22 -6.46 34.27
C CYS A 250 -15.83 -6.42 34.89
N ARG A 251 -15.52 -5.33 35.60
CA ARG A 251 -14.24 -5.16 36.32
C ARG A 251 -13.94 -6.32 37.26
N ALA A 252 -14.92 -6.76 38.04
CA ALA A 252 -14.74 -7.85 38.99
C ALA A 252 -14.44 -9.19 38.30
N CYS A 253 -15.06 -9.47 37.14
CA CYS A 253 -14.81 -10.69 36.39
C CYS A 253 -13.41 -10.69 35.76
N LEU A 254 -13.01 -9.60 35.10
CA LEU A 254 -11.67 -9.50 34.49
C LEU A 254 -10.55 -9.57 35.53
N GLU A 255 -10.69 -8.86 36.65
CA GLU A 255 -9.72 -8.91 37.74
C GLU A 255 -9.57 -10.33 38.30
N LYS A 256 -10.70 -11.05 38.41
CA LYS A 256 -10.68 -12.43 38.88
C LYS A 256 -10.04 -13.38 37.87
N ILE A 257 -10.33 -13.22 36.58
CA ILE A 257 -9.69 -14.03 35.53
C ILE A 257 -8.19 -13.75 35.44
N ARG A 258 -7.75 -12.49 35.59
CA ARG A 258 -6.33 -12.13 35.69
C ARG A 258 -5.63 -12.89 36.81
N ARG A 259 -6.29 -13.03 37.98
CA ARG A 259 -5.76 -13.80 39.12
C ARG A 259 -5.73 -15.31 38.86
N ILE A 260 -6.72 -15.85 38.15
CA ILE A 260 -6.80 -17.29 37.80
C ILE A 260 -5.75 -17.67 36.76
N GLY A 261 -5.47 -16.79 35.78
CA GLY A 261 -4.46 -17.01 34.72
C GLY A 261 -3.01 -16.78 35.15
N ALA A 262 -2.77 -16.13 36.30
CA ALA A 262 -1.48 -15.72 36.83
C ALA A 262 -0.61 -14.92 35.84
N ALA A 263 -1.02 -13.69 35.54
CA ALA A 263 -0.12 -12.61 35.10
C ALA A 263 0.49 -11.88 36.32
N PRO A 264 1.72 -11.34 36.25
CA PRO A 264 2.22 -10.45 37.29
C PRO A 264 1.31 -9.23 37.46
N PRO A 265 1.19 -8.65 38.66
CA PRO A 265 0.32 -7.51 38.96
C PRO A 265 0.89 -6.15 38.49
N ASP A 266 1.66 -6.10 37.39
CA ASP A 266 2.48 -4.94 37.03
C ASP A 266 1.98 -4.13 35.82
N LEU A 267 0.70 -4.25 35.47
CA LEU A 267 -0.05 -3.13 34.89
C LEU A 267 -0.75 -2.45 36.07
N PRO A 268 -0.62 -1.13 36.27
CA PRO A 268 -1.31 -0.45 37.35
C PRO A 268 -2.79 -0.77 37.21
N ALA A 269 -3.41 -1.22 38.30
CA ALA A 269 -4.84 -1.12 38.44
C ALA A 269 -5.21 0.29 37.99
N SER A 270 -6.01 0.40 36.91
CA SER A 270 -6.63 1.65 36.45
C SER A 270 -6.92 2.49 37.68
N SER A 271 -6.19 3.58 37.87
CA SER A 271 -6.04 4.33 39.12
C SER A 271 -7.16 4.01 40.11
N SER A 272 -6.99 2.96 40.92
CA SER A 272 -8.00 2.59 41.88
C SER A 272 -7.86 3.59 43.00
N MET A 273 -8.59 4.70 42.85
CA MET A 273 -9.03 5.57 43.92
C MET A 273 -9.35 4.69 45.11
N GLU A 274 -8.54 4.81 46.15
CA GLU A 274 -8.95 4.43 47.49
C GLU A 274 -10.29 5.09 47.76
N THR A 275 -11.31 4.26 47.96
CA THR A 275 -12.58 4.69 48.52
C THR A 275 -12.31 5.26 49.91
N GLY A 276 -12.29 6.58 50.03
CA GLY A 276 -11.91 7.22 51.29
C GLY A 276 -12.24 8.70 51.39
N ARG A 277 -13.54 9.03 51.48
CA ARG A 277 -14.11 10.28 52.01
C ARG A 277 -13.78 11.58 51.25
N ARG A 278 -14.85 12.28 50.87
CA ARG A 278 -14.86 13.73 50.55
C ARG A 278 -13.92 14.50 51.49
N ARG A 279 -12.76 14.93 51.01
CA ARG A 279 -11.98 16.00 51.63
C ARG A 279 -11.71 17.08 50.60
N SER A 280 -12.15 18.27 51.00
CA SER A 280 -11.93 19.60 50.45
C SER A 280 -10.71 19.74 49.54
N ARG A 281 -10.92 20.41 48.39
CA ARG A 281 -9.91 21.05 47.54
C ARG A 281 -8.74 21.59 48.37
N SER A 282 -7.56 21.03 48.20
CA SER A 282 -6.29 21.62 48.65
C SER A 282 -5.20 21.32 47.62
N LYS A 283 -4.50 22.39 47.23
CA LYS A 283 -3.27 22.56 46.43
C LYS A 283 -2.60 21.30 45.85
N ARG A 284 -2.42 21.29 44.51
CA ARG A 284 -1.53 20.39 43.75
C ARG A 284 -0.16 20.30 44.44
N SER A 285 0.18 19.15 45.04
CA SER A 285 1.55 18.87 45.46
C SER A 285 2.38 18.48 44.24
N LEU A 286 3.59 19.01 44.15
CA LEU A 286 4.62 18.58 43.21
C LEU A 286 4.82 17.07 43.36
N SER A 287 4.64 16.30 42.28
CA SER A 287 4.94 14.86 42.26
C SER A 287 6.41 14.62 42.60
N SER A 288 6.71 13.68 43.50
CA SER A 288 8.10 13.36 43.88
C SER A 288 8.85 12.76 42.68
N GLU A 289 10.16 12.98 42.57
CA GLU A 289 11.01 12.35 41.53
C GLU A 289 10.86 10.81 41.55
N LYS A 290 10.62 10.24 42.74
CA LYS A 290 10.32 8.83 42.94
C LYS A 290 9.03 8.39 42.21
N ASP A 291 7.99 9.22 42.22
CA ASP A 291 6.71 8.92 41.58
C ASP A 291 6.86 8.96 40.05
N ILE A 292 7.68 9.88 39.54
CA ILE A 292 7.98 10.00 38.11
C ILE A 292 8.76 8.77 37.63
N LEU A 293 9.82 8.38 38.35
CA LEU A 293 10.60 7.18 38.03
C LEU A 293 9.76 5.90 38.08
N ALA A 294 8.89 5.76 39.09
CA ALA A 294 7.98 4.63 39.17
C ALA A 294 7.06 4.54 37.93
N ARG A 295 6.56 5.68 37.45
CA ARG A 295 5.79 5.73 36.20
C ARG A 295 6.66 5.33 35.01
N ILE A 296 7.87 5.86 34.87
CA ILE A 296 8.76 5.56 33.75
C ILE A 296 9.03 4.06 33.65
N PHE A 297 9.36 3.43 34.78
CA PHE A 297 9.64 2.00 34.83
C PHE A 297 8.42 1.16 34.49
N THR A 298 7.25 1.53 35.03
CA THR A 298 6.00 0.83 34.75
C THR A 298 5.65 0.89 33.25
N HIS A 299 5.63 2.09 32.65
CA HIS A 299 5.34 2.26 31.22
C HIS A 299 6.41 1.62 30.33
N GLY A 300 7.67 1.58 30.78
CA GLY A 300 8.76 0.95 30.03
C GLY A 300 8.59 -0.56 29.95
N ARG A 301 8.18 -1.19 31.06
CA ARG A 301 7.86 -2.63 31.09
C ARG A 301 6.64 -2.96 30.25
N GLU A 302 5.61 -2.11 30.28
CA GLU A 302 4.44 -2.25 29.42
C GLU A 302 4.81 -2.19 27.93
N ARG A 303 5.66 -1.22 27.53
CA ARG A 303 6.19 -1.12 26.16
C ARG A 303 7.01 -2.35 25.75
N MET A 304 7.86 -2.85 26.65
CA MET A 304 8.60 -4.09 26.36
C MET A 304 7.68 -5.30 26.23
N ARG A 305 6.59 -5.34 26.99
CA ARG A 305 5.54 -6.36 26.85
C ARG A 305 4.83 -6.24 25.51
N GLU A 306 4.50 -5.02 25.08
CA GLU A 306 3.93 -4.76 23.73
C GLU A 306 4.86 -5.31 22.65
N ILE A 307 6.15 -4.97 22.67
CA ILE A 307 7.15 -5.48 21.70
C ILE A 307 7.26 -7.02 21.75
N PHE A 308 7.30 -7.62 22.95
CA PHE A 308 7.43 -9.07 23.11
C PHE A 308 6.24 -9.85 22.55
N TYR A 309 5.02 -9.33 22.71
CA TYR A 309 3.80 -9.99 22.24
C TYR A 309 3.36 -9.55 20.84
N HIS A 310 4.03 -8.57 20.23
CA HIS A 310 3.66 -8.06 18.91
C HIS A 310 3.86 -9.11 17.81
N ASP A 311 2.90 -9.20 16.89
CA ASP A 311 2.94 -10.10 15.73
C ASP A 311 3.03 -9.28 14.45
N PRO A 312 4.26 -8.99 13.97
CA PRO A 312 4.44 -8.14 12.80
C PRO A 312 3.92 -8.84 11.53
N SER A 313 3.32 -8.07 10.65
CA SER A 313 3.00 -8.50 9.29
C SER A 313 4.03 -8.05 8.28
N GLU A 314 4.77 -6.97 8.59
CA GLU A 314 5.89 -6.48 7.78
C GLU A 314 7.10 -6.16 8.68
N LEU A 315 8.29 -6.28 8.10
CA LEU A 315 9.55 -5.81 8.68
C LEU A 315 10.08 -4.65 7.86
N VAL A 316 10.40 -3.55 8.54
CA VAL A 316 10.99 -2.36 7.93
C VAL A 316 12.40 -2.17 8.47
N MET A 317 13.39 -2.29 7.57
CA MET A 317 14.79 -2.01 7.89
C MET A 317 15.10 -0.54 7.64
N VAL A 318 15.62 0.11 8.67
CA VAL A 318 15.94 1.53 8.69
C VAL A 318 17.43 1.71 8.98
N LEU A 319 18.13 2.43 8.11
CA LEU A 319 19.55 2.74 8.23
C LEU A 319 19.70 4.22 8.53
N ASN A 320 20.24 4.57 9.70
CA ASN A 320 20.35 5.96 10.17
C ASN A 320 19.04 6.76 10.02
N GLY A 321 17.89 6.13 10.23
CA GLY A 321 16.58 6.76 10.13
C GLY A 321 15.99 6.86 8.71
N GLU A 322 16.68 6.36 7.68
CA GLU A 322 16.13 6.21 6.32
C GLU A 322 15.66 4.77 6.09
N VAL A 323 14.47 4.58 5.54
CA VAL A 323 13.96 3.25 5.18
C VAL A 323 14.79 2.69 4.03
N ALA A 324 15.49 1.59 4.29
CA ALA A 324 16.34 0.94 3.29
C ALA A 324 15.66 -0.27 2.63
N ALA A 325 14.79 -0.98 3.36
CA ALA A 325 14.02 -2.09 2.82
C ALA A 325 12.75 -2.34 3.64
N VAL A 326 11.72 -2.88 2.98
CA VAL A 326 10.47 -3.37 3.60
C VAL A 326 10.23 -4.81 3.13
N ARG A 327 9.68 -5.65 3.99
CA ARG A 327 9.34 -7.04 3.65
C ARG A 327 8.17 -7.58 4.44
N ASP A 328 7.21 -8.11 3.70
CA ASP A 328 6.07 -8.82 4.26
C ASP A 328 6.49 -10.18 4.82
N ILE A 329 5.85 -10.57 5.92
CA ILE A 329 6.00 -11.87 6.56
C ILE A 329 4.93 -12.80 5.99
N SER A 330 5.28 -13.45 4.89
CA SER A 330 4.43 -14.43 4.20
C SER A 330 4.78 -15.89 4.49
N SER A 331 5.84 -16.14 5.27
CA SER A 331 6.33 -17.47 5.63
C SER A 331 6.87 -17.54 7.06
N ALA A 332 7.04 -18.76 7.58
CA ALA A 332 7.63 -19.03 8.89
C ALA A 332 9.01 -18.39 9.07
N ARG A 333 9.76 -18.24 7.98
CA ARG A 333 11.02 -17.50 7.94
C ARG A 333 10.89 -16.33 6.99
N ALA A 334 11.30 -15.15 7.43
CA ALA A 334 11.44 -13.97 6.57
C ALA A 334 12.88 -13.44 6.70
N ILE A 335 13.54 -13.25 5.56
CA ILE A 335 14.91 -12.72 5.50
C ILE A 335 14.88 -11.40 4.72
N LEU A 336 15.45 -10.36 5.31
CA LEU A 336 15.55 -9.03 4.74
C LEU A 336 17.02 -8.66 4.55
N LYS A 337 17.43 -8.39 3.32
CA LYS A 337 18.85 -8.22 2.94
C LYS A 337 19.07 -6.88 2.25
N VAL A 338 20.07 -6.13 2.74
CA VAL A 338 20.46 -4.82 2.18
C VAL A 338 21.98 -4.75 2.03
N GLU A 339 22.43 -4.32 0.86
CA GLU A 339 23.84 -4.02 0.59
C GLU A 339 24.08 -2.51 0.70
N ALA A 340 24.97 -2.10 1.60
CA ALA A 340 25.32 -0.70 1.86
C ALA A 340 26.75 -0.43 1.39
N ARG A 341 26.92 0.38 0.33
CA ARG A 341 28.24 0.72 -0.22
C ARG A 341 29.05 1.68 0.66
N SER A 342 28.38 2.55 1.42
CA SER A 342 29.04 3.48 2.34
C SER A 342 28.78 3.09 3.79
N ILE A 343 29.82 2.60 4.47
CA ILE A 343 29.72 2.15 5.88
C ILE A 343 30.25 3.19 6.88
N GLU A 344 31.05 4.16 6.44
CA GLU A 344 31.72 5.14 7.32
C GLU A 344 30.75 6.07 8.04
N LYS A 345 29.52 6.20 7.53
CA LYS A 345 28.46 7.02 8.13
C LYS A 345 27.38 6.17 8.81
N LEU A 346 27.46 4.85 8.76
CA LEU A 346 26.42 3.96 9.30
C LEU A 346 26.56 3.87 10.82
N GLU A 347 25.72 4.59 11.56
CA GLU A 347 25.78 4.63 13.03
C GLU A 347 24.72 3.74 13.69
N LEU A 348 23.61 3.50 12.99
CA LEU A 348 22.47 2.78 13.55
C LEU A 348 21.68 2.00 12.48
N ILE A 349 21.37 0.76 12.81
CA ILE A 349 20.44 -0.09 12.06
C ILE A 349 19.26 -0.42 12.97
N GLU A 350 18.04 -0.20 12.49
CA GLU A 350 16.80 -0.45 13.22
C GLU A 350 15.85 -1.33 12.40
N ILE A 351 15.13 -2.22 13.07
CA ILE A 351 14.04 -3.02 12.50
C ILE A 351 12.75 -2.63 13.18
N PHE A 352 11.80 -2.12 12.39
CA PHE A 352 10.46 -1.78 12.82
C PHE A 352 9.43 -2.78 12.28
N SER A 353 8.28 -2.85 12.94
CA SER A 353 7.07 -3.43 12.35
C SER A 353 6.25 -2.39 11.58
N GLU A 354 5.23 -2.85 10.86
CA GLU A 354 4.26 -2.00 10.16
C GLU A 354 3.56 -1.02 11.12
N GLN A 355 3.38 -1.40 12.39
CA GLN A 355 2.76 -0.57 13.44
C GLN A 355 3.76 0.42 14.06
N GLY A 356 4.97 0.53 13.50
CA GLY A 356 6.02 1.45 13.93
C GLY A 356 6.63 1.09 15.27
N LEU A 357 6.55 -0.18 15.70
CA LEU A 357 7.22 -0.65 16.92
C LEU A 357 8.69 -1.00 16.60
N LEU A 358 9.63 -0.44 17.36
CA LEU A 358 11.05 -0.79 17.25
C LEU A 358 11.27 -2.19 17.84
N MET A 359 11.41 -3.18 16.96
CA MET A 359 11.55 -4.58 17.37
C MET A 359 12.99 -4.93 17.73
N LEU A 360 13.95 -4.48 16.93
CA LEU A 360 15.37 -4.75 17.14
C LEU A 360 16.21 -3.58 16.65
N MET A 361 17.35 -3.35 17.30
CA MET A 361 18.33 -2.36 16.87
C MET A 361 19.75 -2.90 17.00
N LEU A 362 20.64 -2.41 16.14
CA LEU A 362 22.07 -2.67 16.16
C LEU A 362 22.81 -1.33 16.01
N PRO A 363 23.33 -0.75 17.10
CA PRO A 363 24.21 0.40 17.02
C PRO A 363 25.57 -0.03 16.46
N VAL A 364 26.11 0.76 15.54
CA VAL A 364 27.43 0.55 14.92
C VAL A 364 28.37 1.60 15.50
N THR A 365 29.07 1.24 16.58
CA THR A 365 29.95 2.17 17.32
C THR A 365 31.39 2.14 16.83
N GLU A 366 31.78 1.07 16.16
CA GLU A 366 33.13 0.87 15.63
C GLU A 366 33.02 0.54 14.14
N HIS A 367 34.00 1.01 13.36
CA HIS A 367 34.11 0.73 11.93
C HIS A 367 35.44 0.02 11.63
N PRO A 368 35.54 -0.72 10.51
CA PRO A 368 36.82 -1.25 10.05
C PRO A 368 37.90 -0.15 9.99
N PRO A 369 39.13 -0.41 10.45
CA PRO A 369 39.67 -1.71 10.83
C PRO A 369 39.48 -2.09 12.32
N GLN A 370 38.85 -1.24 13.13
CA GLN A 370 38.71 -1.45 14.57
C GLN A 370 37.56 -2.42 14.90
N ALA A 371 36.50 -2.41 14.07
CA ALA A 371 35.34 -3.27 14.24
C ALA A 371 35.63 -4.75 13.95
N SER A 372 34.87 -5.62 14.61
CA SER A 372 34.79 -7.04 14.25
C SER A 372 34.21 -7.21 12.83
N PRO A 373 34.63 -8.23 12.05
CA PRO A 373 34.15 -8.45 10.69
C PRO A 373 32.63 -8.65 10.57
N GLU A 374 32.01 -9.15 11.62
CA GLU A 374 30.56 -9.34 11.74
C GLU A 374 30.09 -8.82 13.10
N LEU A 375 29.03 -8.02 13.07
CA LEU A 375 28.28 -7.57 14.23
C LEU A 375 26.89 -8.20 14.17
N SER A 376 26.35 -8.64 15.30
CA SER A 376 25.01 -9.22 15.34
C SER A 376 24.28 -8.89 16.63
N SER A 377 22.96 -8.82 16.53
CA SER A 377 22.03 -8.62 17.64
C SER A 377 20.81 -9.50 17.41
N GLY A 378 20.09 -9.85 18.47
CA GLY A 378 18.88 -10.66 18.34
C GLY A 378 17.97 -10.57 19.54
N VAL A 379 16.68 -10.77 19.28
CA VAL A 379 15.63 -10.74 20.30
C VAL A 379 14.75 -11.98 20.15
N VAL A 380 14.35 -12.53 21.31
CA VAL A 380 13.34 -13.57 21.40
C VAL A 380 12.02 -12.90 21.79
N LEU A 381 11.00 -13.14 20.98
CA LEU A 381 9.63 -12.69 21.16
C LEU A 381 8.81 -13.84 21.76
N SER A 382 7.54 -13.57 22.03
CA SER A 382 6.58 -14.59 22.47
C SER A 382 6.53 -15.78 21.50
N ARG A 383 6.25 -16.97 22.05
CA ARG A 383 6.11 -18.24 21.30
C ARG A 383 7.39 -18.70 20.60
N ASP A 384 8.54 -18.41 21.21
CA ASP A 384 9.88 -18.75 20.70
C ASP A 384 10.19 -18.18 19.32
N ARG A 385 9.41 -17.18 18.87
CA ARG A 385 9.69 -16.39 17.68
C ARG A 385 10.98 -15.62 17.91
N ASN A 386 11.81 -15.52 16.89
CA ASN A 386 13.07 -14.80 16.99
C ASN A 386 13.26 -13.84 15.83
N LEU A 387 13.93 -12.73 16.14
CA LEU A 387 14.40 -11.76 15.16
C LEU A 387 15.89 -11.56 15.41
N ARG A 388 16.71 -11.79 14.39
CA ARG A 388 18.16 -11.60 14.43
C ARG A 388 18.57 -10.60 13.36
N LEU A 389 19.49 -9.71 13.69
CA LEU A 389 20.07 -8.73 12.78
C LEU A 389 21.58 -8.97 12.74
N SER A 390 22.16 -9.04 11.55
CA SER A 390 23.60 -9.18 11.34
C SER A 390 24.11 -8.17 10.32
N LEU A 391 25.25 -7.57 10.61
CA LEU A 391 26.00 -6.66 9.75
C LEU A 391 27.37 -7.31 9.49
N ARG A 392 27.69 -7.56 8.23
CA ARG A 392 28.97 -8.11 7.79
C ARG A 392 29.71 -7.08 6.95
N PHE A 393 30.91 -6.70 7.36
CA PHE A 393 31.75 -5.83 6.56
C PHE A 393 32.36 -6.62 5.38
N THR A 394 32.30 -6.05 4.19
CA THR A 394 32.81 -6.65 2.94
C THR A 394 33.86 -5.74 2.31
N ALA A 395 34.52 -6.21 1.26
CA ALA A 395 35.51 -5.38 0.54
C ALA A 395 34.88 -4.13 -0.13
N GLU A 396 33.58 -4.17 -0.47
CA GLU A 396 32.89 -3.12 -1.23
C GLU A 396 31.90 -2.31 -0.38
N GLY A 397 31.83 -2.56 0.94
CA GLY A 397 30.87 -1.93 1.85
C GLY A 397 30.46 -2.85 2.98
N ALA A 398 29.15 -3.01 3.21
CA ALA A 398 28.63 -3.99 4.16
C ALA A 398 27.35 -4.65 3.67
N LEU A 399 27.13 -5.86 4.20
CA LEU A 399 25.94 -6.64 4.01
C LEU A 399 25.13 -6.69 5.32
N ILE A 400 23.88 -6.28 5.25
CA ILE A 400 22.96 -6.21 6.39
C ILE A 400 21.85 -7.22 6.16
N GLU A 401 21.64 -8.10 7.14
CA GLU A 401 20.62 -9.15 7.07
C GLU A 401 19.78 -9.17 8.36
N ALA A 402 18.46 -9.09 8.22
CA ALA A 402 17.52 -9.39 9.28
C ALA A 402 16.84 -10.74 9.01
N HIS A 403 16.81 -11.61 10.01
CA HIS A 403 16.22 -12.95 9.96
C HIS A 403 15.13 -13.03 11.01
N TYR A 404 13.90 -13.16 10.57
CA TYR A 404 12.74 -13.40 11.41
C TYR A 404 12.29 -14.85 11.27
N PHE A 405 11.95 -15.48 12.39
CA PHE A 405 11.42 -16.84 12.44
C PHE A 405 10.21 -16.92 13.37
N ASP A 406 9.09 -17.40 12.85
CA ASP A 406 7.92 -17.83 13.62
C ASP A 406 7.71 -19.34 13.47
N PRO A 407 7.98 -20.15 14.53
CA PRO A 407 7.82 -21.60 14.47
C PRO A 407 6.35 -22.07 14.35
N GLN A 408 5.38 -21.18 14.56
CA GLN A 408 3.95 -21.51 14.52
C GLN A 408 3.23 -20.89 13.30
N PHE A 409 3.98 -20.31 12.38
CA PHE A 409 3.44 -19.78 11.14
C PHE A 409 2.78 -20.90 10.33
N GLY A 410 1.56 -20.67 9.81
CA GLY A 410 0.83 -21.66 9.01
C GLY A 410 -0.06 -22.64 9.81
N ALA A 411 0.25 -22.91 11.08
CA ALA A 411 -0.65 -23.66 11.97
C ALA A 411 -2.04 -23.00 12.15
N VAL A 412 -2.14 -21.73 11.73
CA VAL A 412 -3.35 -20.88 11.73
C VAL A 412 -4.42 -21.37 10.74
N PHE A 413 -4.04 -22.08 9.67
CA PHE A 413 -4.96 -22.48 8.59
C PHE A 413 -5.41 -23.95 8.65
N ALA A 414 -4.83 -24.78 9.53
CA ALA A 414 -5.13 -26.21 9.62
C ALA A 414 -6.36 -26.55 10.50
N GLY A 415 -6.93 -25.56 11.20
CA GLY A 415 -8.04 -25.76 12.14
C GLY A 415 -9.35 -25.13 11.67
N ASN A 416 -10.06 -25.80 10.76
CA ASN A 416 -11.43 -25.44 10.40
C ASN A 416 -12.38 -25.76 11.58
N GLU A 417 -12.51 -24.82 12.52
CA GLU A 417 -13.70 -24.77 13.39
C GLU A 417 -14.72 -23.84 12.73
N ASN A 418 -15.60 -24.43 11.93
CA ASN A 418 -16.76 -23.75 11.34
C ASN A 418 -17.61 -23.10 12.44
N PHE A 419 -17.48 -21.78 12.62
CA PHE A 419 -18.39 -21.00 13.46
C PHE A 419 -19.66 -20.66 12.67
N THR A 420 -20.48 -21.65 12.37
CA THR A 420 -21.85 -21.41 11.90
C THR A 420 -22.76 -21.17 13.11
N PRO A 421 -23.55 -20.08 13.14
CA PRO A 421 -24.64 -19.97 14.11
C PRO A 421 -25.68 -21.04 13.76
N ARG A 422 -25.80 -22.05 14.62
CA ARG A 422 -26.70 -23.18 14.43
C ARG A 422 -28.16 -22.71 14.55
N PRO A 423 -29.01 -22.82 13.51
CA PRO A 423 -30.45 -22.75 13.71
C PRO A 423 -30.89 -24.00 14.49
N ARG A 424 -31.84 -23.84 15.40
CA ARG A 424 -32.48 -24.95 16.11
C ARG A 424 -33.10 -25.92 15.08
N GLN A 425 -32.77 -27.20 15.19
CA GLN A 425 -33.43 -28.29 14.47
C GLN A 425 -34.17 -29.16 15.49
N ASP A 426 -35.46 -29.35 15.23
CA ASP A 426 -36.25 -30.46 15.76
C ASP A 426 -36.26 -31.58 14.70
N ASP A 427 -36.04 -32.80 15.21
CA ASP A 427 -36.51 -34.14 14.81
C ASP A 427 -36.18 -34.86 13.47
N GLU A 428 -35.93 -36.17 13.70
CA GLU A 428 -36.07 -37.38 12.87
C GLU A 428 -34.91 -37.97 12.01
N SER A 429 -34.25 -38.96 12.63
CA SER A 429 -33.99 -40.36 12.21
C SER A 429 -32.94 -40.72 11.12
N PRO A 430 -32.19 -41.85 11.29
CA PRO A 430 -30.97 -42.15 10.53
C PRO A 430 -31.17 -43.23 9.45
N ALA A 431 -30.35 -43.17 8.39
CA ALA A 431 -30.17 -44.30 7.47
C ALA A 431 -28.68 -44.56 7.23
N GLU A 432 -28.31 -45.81 7.53
CA GLU A 432 -27.03 -46.47 7.28
C GLU A 432 -26.58 -46.35 5.82
N LEU A 433 -25.27 -46.43 5.57
CA LEU A 433 -24.72 -47.24 4.48
C LEU A 433 -23.23 -47.54 4.72
N LYS A 434 -22.86 -48.73 4.24
CA LYS A 434 -21.76 -49.59 4.68
C LYS A 434 -20.41 -49.20 4.07
N LEU A 435 -19.36 -49.45 4.85
CA LEU A 435 -18.00 -49.69 4.35
C LEU A 435 -17.97 -51.02 3.60
N GLU A 436 -17.43 -51.01 2.39
CA GLU A 436 -16.93 -52.21 1.72
C GLU A 436 -15.56 -51.94 1.09
N ASP A 437 -14.71 -52.94 1.22
CA ASP A 437 -13.26 -52.94 1.13
C ASP A 437 -12.88 -54.02 0.10
N VAL A 438 -12.29 -53.67 -1.06
CA VAL A 438 -11.71 -54.68 -1.98
C VAL A 438 -10.49 -54.17 -2.77
N ARG A 439 -9.32 -54.63 -2.30
CA ARG A 439 -8.18 -55.28 -2.99
C ARG A 439 -7.88 -55.06 -4.50
N LYS A 440 -6.60 -54.70 -4.71
CA LYS A 440 -5.53 -55.32 -5.54
C LYS A 440 -5.80 -55.74 -7.00
N THR A 441 -5.10 -55.00 -7.88
CA THR A 441 -4.16 -55.44 -8.94
C THR A 441 -4.52 -56.66 -9.80
N ASP A 442 -4.63 -56.44 -11.11
CA ASP A 442 -3.97 -57.34 -12.07
C ASP A 442 -3.46 -56.64 -13.34
N ARG A 443 -2.29 -57.10 -13.76
CA ARG A 443 -1.56 -56.77 -14.99
C ARG A 443 -2.17 -57.59 -16.12
N SER A 444 -2.40 -56.99 -17.30
CA SER A 444 -2.14 -57.60 -18.62
C SER A 444 -2.91 -56.94 -19.77
N GLN A 445 -2.46 -55.78 -20.29
CA GLN A 445 -2.82 -55.35 -21.65
C GLN A 445 -1.68 -54.60 -22.38
N LEU A 446 -0.43 -55.03 -22.16
CA LEU A 446 0.75 -54.56 -22.91
C LEU A 446 1.17 -55.52 -24.04
N GLN A 447 0.22 -56.17 -24.70
CA GLN A 447 0.50 -57.09 -25.81
C GLN A 447 -0.31 -56.86 -27.09
N GLN A 448 -0.94 -55.69 -27.29
CA GLN A 448 -1.73 -55.43 -28.51
C GLN A 448 -1.39 -54.16 -29.32
N ILE A 449 -0.37 -53.37 -28.95
CA ILE A 449 -0.10 -52.10 -29.65
C ILE A 449 1.19 -52.13 -30.51
N TRP A 450 2.09 -53.09 -30.28
CA TRP A 450 3.41 -53.14 -30.94
C TRP A 450 3.47 -53.79 -32.33
N THR A 451 2.34 -54.17 -32.94
CA THR A 451 2.31 -54.81 -34.28
C THR A 451 1.61 -53.99 -35.36
N ARG A 452 1.21 -52.74 -35.10
CA ARG A 452 0.50 -51.90 -36.09
C ARG A 452 1.22 -50.64 -36.58
N LEU A 453 2.41 -50.30 -36.08
CA LEU A 453 3.15 -49.10 -36.51
C LEU A 453 4.45 -49.38 -37.30
N ARG A 454 4.67 -50.63 -37.72
CA ARG A 454 5.86 -51.04 -38.49
C ARG A 454 5.66 -51.03 -40.03
N ASN A 455 4.47 -50.69 -40.53
CA ASN A 455 4.15 -50.76 -41.97
C ASN A 455 3.74 -49.41 -42.61
N TRP A 456 4.05 -48.27 -41.99
CA TRP A 456 3.70 -46.94 -42.53
C TRP A 456 4.91 -46.09 -42.91
N LEU A 457 5.98 -46.74 -43.39
CA LEU A 457 7.17 -46.10 -43.93
C LEU A 457 7.64 -46.89 -45.14
N TYR A 458 6.93 -46.79 -46.27
CA TYR A 458 7.47 -47.00 -47.61
C TYR A 458 6.43 -46.52 -48.64
N ILE A 459 6.88 -45.73 -49.63
CA ILE A 459 6.25 -45.35 -50.92
C ILE A 459 5.72 -43.88 -51.01
N GLN A 460 6.59 -42.92 -51.40
CA GLN A 460 6.52 -42.10 -52.66
C GLN A 460 7.41 -40.82 -52.56
N PRO A 461 8.05 -40.36 -53.66
CA PRO A 461 9.08 -39.31 -53.64
C PRO A 461 8.57 -37.99 -54.24
N LEU A 462 8.18 -37.00 -53.42
CA LEU A 462 7.78 -35.66 -53.91
C LEU A 462 8.06 -34.52 -52.90
N ILE A 463 9.12 -34.62 -52.10
CA ILE A 463 9.44 -33.63 -51.04
C ILE A 463 10.48 -32.55 -51.41
N PRO A 464 11.35 -32.64 -52.43
CA PRO A 464 12.41 -31.63 -52.57
C PRO A 464 11.96 -30.29 -53.18
N VAL A 465 10.75 -30.16 -53.73
CA VAL A 465 10.31 -28.90 -54.39
C VAL A 465 9.63 -27.94 -53.40
N SER A 466 8.86 -28.44 -52.43
CA SER A 466 8.18 -27.59 -51.44
C SER A 466 9.13 -26.96 -50.43
N ALA A 467 10.21 -27.66 -50.06
CA ALA A 467 11.21 -27.13 -49.14
C ALA A 467 11.98 -25.93 -49.71
N ILE A 468 12.21 -25.90 -51.03
CA ILE A 468 12.93 -24.81 -51.70
C ILE A 468 12.03 -23.57 -51.83
N VAL A 469 10.73 -23.76 -52.09
CA VAL A 469 9.77 -22.64 -52.16
C VAL A 469 9.56 -22.00 -50.78
N LEU A 470 9.52 -22.81 -49.72
CA LEU A 470 9.39 -22.31 -48.34
C LEU A 470 10.65 -21.56 -47.86
N LEU A 471 11.84 -22.00 -48.27
CA LEU A 471 13.10 -21.29 -47.99
C LEU A 471 13.20 -19.97 -48.73
N ALA A 472 12.77 -19.92 -50.00
CA ALA A 472 12.75 -18.67 -50.78
C ALA A 472 11.72 -17.67 -50.24
N ALA A 473 10.54 -18.14 -49.81
CA ALA A 473 9.54 -17.31 -49.16
C ALA A 473 10.03 -16.78 -47.80
N GLY A 474 10.69 -17.64 -47.01
CA GLY A 474 11.30 -17.23 -45.75
C GLY A 474 12.38 -16.16 -45.92
N LEU A 475 13.22 -16.28 -46.97
CA LEU A 475 14.27 -15.29 -47.24
C LEU A 475 13.70 -13.96 -47.74
N ALA A 476 12.63 -13.99 -48.54
CA ALA A 476 11.94 -12.79 -49.00
C ALA A 476 11.20 -12.07 -47.86
N ILE A 477 10.56 -12.83 -46.96
CA ILE A 477 9.93 -12.29 -45.74
C ILE A 477 11.02 -11.69 -44.84
N TRP A 478 12.13 -12.39 -44.64
CA TRP A 478 13.25 -11.89 -43.84
C TRP A 478 13.80 -10.57 -44.41
N GLN A 479 14.14 -10.51 -45.71
CA GLN A 479 14.63 -9.29 -46.36
C GLN A 479 13.62 -8.14 -46.33
N HIS A 480 12.32 -8.43 -46.38
CA HIS A 480 11.29 -7.39 -46.27
C HIS A 480 11.08 -6.90 -44.83
N THR A 481 11.32 -7.77 -43.84
CA THR A 481 11.20 -7.42 -42.41
C THR A 481 12.46 -6.81 -41.79
N THR A 482 13.65 -7.00 -42.38
CA THR A 482 14.91 -6.47 -41.82
C THR A 482 15.32 -5.10 -42.36
N HIS A 483 14.53 -4.52 -43.27
CA HIS A 483 14.68 -3.12 -43.68
C HIS A 483 13.38 -2.35 -43.46
N PRO A 484 12.94 -2.12 -42.20
CA PRO A 484 12.00 -1.04 -41.96
C PRO A 484 12.74 0.27 -42.25
N GLU A 485 12.20 1.06 -43.18
CA GLU A 485 12.44 2.51 -43.16
C GLU A 485 12.21 2.98 -41.72
N GLU A 486 13.19 3.65 -41.10
CA GLU A 486 13.05 4.26 -39.78
C GLU A 486 11.86 5.21 -39.81
N GLN A 487 10.66 4.71 -39.49
CA GLN A 487 9.53 5.54 -39.14
C GLN A 487 9.88 6.17 -37.80
N ILE A 488 10.49 7.37 -37.86
CA ILE A 488 10.68 8.21 -36.70
C ILE A 488 9.29 8.46 -36.11
N GLN A 489 9.00 7.81 -34.99
CA GLN A 489 7.73 7.95 -34.31
C GLN A 489 7.68 9.37 -33.73
N VAL A 490 6.90 10.25 -34.37
CA VAL A 490 6.86 11.70 -34.05
C VAL A 490 6.55 11.95 -32.58
N SER A 491 5.65 11.16 -31.99
CA SER A 491 5.34 11.22 -30.55
C SER A 491 6.54 10.89 -29.66
N ALA A 492 7.37 9.90 -30.02
CA ALA A 492 8.57 9.58 -29.26
C ALA A 492 9.58 10.74 -29.31
N MET A 493 9.76 11.35 -30.49
CA MET A 493 10.67 12.48 -30.66
C MET A 493 10.23 13.75 -29.92
N LEU A 494 8.93 14.08 -29.93
CA LEU A 494 8.41 15.23 -29.17
C LEU A 494 8.51 14.98 -27.66
N ASN A 495 8.25 13.75 -27.20
CA ASN A 495 8.45 13.37 -25.79
C ASN A 495 9.92 13.47 -25.36
N ASP A 496 10.85 13.04 -26.22
CA ASP A 496 12.29 13.16 -25.95
C ASP A 496 12.74 14.63 -25.94
N SER A 497 12.12 15.51 -26.73
CA SER A 497 12.34 16.96 -26.67
C SER A 497 11.87 17.56 -25.33
N VAL A 498 10.68 17.22 -24.86
CA VAL A 498 10.17 17.67 -23.54
C VAL A 498 11.07 17.18 -22.39
N ARG A 499 11.59 15.95 -22.49
CA ARG A 499 12.56 15.39 -21.53
C ARG A 499 13.90 16.10 -21.59
N ALA A 500 14.43 16.37 -22.79
CA ALA A 500 15.69 17.07 -22.99
C ALA A 500 15.64 18.49 -22.40
N GLU A 501 14.53 19.21 -22.59
CA GLU A 501 14.32 20.54 -21.99
C GLU A 501 14.28 20.48 -20.44
N ARG A 502 13.72 19.40 -19.86
CA ARG A 502 13.76 19.19 -18.40
C ARG A 502 15.17 18.85 -17.91
N GLN A 503 15.93 18.02 -18.61
CA GLN A 503 17.31 17.71 -18.24
C GLN A 503 18.21 18.94 -18.34
N HIS A 504 18.01 19.78 -19.36
CA HIS A 504 18.72 21.04 -19.51
C HIS A 504 18.43 22.00 -18.35
N ARG A 505 17.18 22.02 -17.83
CA ARG A 505 16.79 22.75 -16.60
C ARG A 505 17.50 22.23 -15.35
N ILE A 506 17.58 20.90 -15.17
CA ILE A 506 18.25 20.28 -14.01
C ILE A 506 19.75 20.58 -14.01
N ALA A 507 20.40 20.56 -15.17
CA ALA A 507 21.84 20.78 -15.29
C ALA A 507 22.31 22.19 -14.91
N HIS A 508 21.46 23.21 -15.08
CA HIS A 508 21.84 24.62 -14.84
C HIS A 508 21.52 25.10 -13.41
N GLY A 509 20.79 24.31 -12.61
CA GLY A 509 20.37 24.70 -11.27
C GLY A 509 19.32 25.83 -11.28
N PRO A 510 19.04 26.47 -10.12
CA PRO A 510 18.06 27.55 -10.05
C PRO A 510 18.52 28.78 -10.84
N GLY A 511 17.66 29.31 -11.70
CA GLY A 511 17.97 30.43 -12.59
C GLY A 511 16.75 30.90 -13.39
N ILE A 512 16.99 31.85 -14.28
CA ILE A 512 15.96 32.45 -15.15
C ILE A 512 16.33 32.16 -16.59
N VAL A 513 15.42 31.54 -17.33
CA VAL A 513 15.54 31.43 -18.78
C VAL A 513 15.16 32.77 -19.39
N HIS A 514 16.09 33.35 -20.15
CA HIS A 514 15.84 34.47 -21.03
C HIS A 514 15.87 33.97 -22.47
N GLN A 515 14.75 34.08 -23.17
CA GLN A 515 14.58 33.64 -24.55
C GLN A 515 14.03 34.79 -25.38
N SER A 516 14.76 35.21 -26.41
CA SER A 516 14.30 36.23 -27.35
C SER A 516 13.77 35.55 -28.61
N VAL A 517 12.56 35.88 -29.02
CA VAL A 517 11.91 35.33 -30.22
C VAL A 517 11.53 36.42 -31.20
N GLU A 518 11.62 36.11 -32.49
CA GLU A 518 11.12 36.92 -33.60
C GLU A 518 9.80 36.31 -34.10
N ILE A 519 8.74 37.11 -34.16
CA ILE A 519 7.42 36.71 -34.64
C ILE A 519 7.09 37.48 -35.91
N HIS A 520 6.99 36.77 -37.03
CA HIS A 520 6.52 37.30 -38.31
C HIS A 520 5.02 37.07 -38.45
N SER A 521 4.26 38.13 -38.70
CA SER A 521 2.84 38.09 -39.03
C SER A 521 2.55 39.00 -40.22
N SER A 522 1.36 38.91 -40.81
CA SER A 522 0.87 39.85 -41.84
C SER A 522 0.98 41.33 -41.43
N ARG A 523 1.01 41.61 -40.12
CA ARG A 523 1.06 42.96 -39.53
C ARG A 523 2.47 43.49 -39.28
N GLY A 524 3.51 42.67 -39.44
CA GLY A 524 4.90 43.07 -39.24
C GLY A 524 5.74 42.02 -38.52
N ILE A 525 6.96 42.43 -38.18
CA ILE A 525 7.95 41.65 -37.43
C ILE A 525 7.96 42.17 -35.99
N PHE A 526 7.79 41.28 -35.02
CA PHE A 526 7.75 41.59 -33.60
C PHE A 526 8.88 40.86 -32.88
N HIS A 527 9.62 41.56 -32.03
CA HIS A 527 10.64 40.96 -31.18
C HIS A 527 10.09 40.85 -29.76
N HIS A 528 10.14 39.67 -29.17
CA HIS A 528 9.60 39.44 -27.83
C HIS A 528 10.62 38.75 -26.92
N ASP A 529 10.91 39.38 -25.80
CA ASP A 529 11.81 38.86 -24.76
C ASP A 529 11.01 38.16 -23.66
N LEU A 530 11.28 36.87 -23.48
CA LEU A 530 10.59 35.97 -22.57
C LEU A 530 11.47 35.69 -21.37
N TYR A 531 10.90 35.83 -20.17
CA TYR A 531 11.56 35.50 -18.90
C TYR A 531 10.77 34.40 -18.19
N ARG A 532 11.42 33.26 -17.93
CA ARG A 532 10.81 32.13 -17.22
C ARG A 532 11.66 31.70 -16.03
N ASP A 533 11.02 31.49 -14.90
CA ASP A 533 11.65 30.87 -13.73
C ASP A 533 11.85 29.38 -14.01
N ILE A 534 13.09 28.87 -13.89
CA ILE A 534 13.40 27.45 -14.12
C ILE A 534 12.59 26.54 -13.20
N ASP A 535 12.29 26.99 -11.98
CA ASP A 535 11.52 26.23 -10.98
C ASP A 535 9.99 26.39 -11.15
N GLY A 536 9.54 27.27 -12.06
CA GLY A 536 8.12 27.53 -12.31
C GLY A 536 7.36 28.14 -11.12
N ARG A 537 8.06 28.66 -10.10
CA ARG A 537 7.47 29.15 -8.85
C ARG A 537 6.97 30.59 -8.97
N ARG A 538 7.58 31.39 -9.83
CA ARG A 538 7.28 32.81 -10.00
C ARG A 538 6.75 33.11 -11.39
N ARG A 539 5.73 33.98 -11.46
CA ARG A 539 5.19 34.47 -12.73
C ARG A 539 5.95 35.72 -13.17
N PRO A 540 6.31 35.84 -14.45
CA PRO A 540 6.91 37.07 -14.97
C PRO A 540 5.90 38.22 -14.85
N ARG A 541 6.40 39.43 -14.58
CA ARG A 541 5.55 40.62 -14.53
C ARG A 541 4.98 40.90 -15.92
N PRO A 542 3.69 41.29 -16.03
CA PRO A 542 3.12 41.71 -17.30
C PRO A 542 3.89 42.89 -17.88
N GLN A 543 4.53 42.71 -19.04
CA GLN A 543 5.13 43.81 -19.79
C GLN A 543 4.04 44.63 -20.47
N SER A 544 4.24 45.95 -20.59
CA SER A 544 3.31 46.83 -21.31
C SER A 544 3.42 46.59 -22.81
N ILE A 545 2.56 45.72 -23.34
CA ILE A 545 2.47 45.44 -24.77
C ILE A 545 1.70 46.54 -25.50
N ASN A 546 2.11 46.85 -26.72
CA ASN A 546 1.41 47.83 -27.57
C ASN A 546 0.11 47.25 -28.16
N SER A 547 -0.71 48.06 -28.83
CA SER A 547 -2.00 47.59 -29.36
C SER A 547 -1.86 46.50 -30.44
N ALA A 548 -0.79 46.54 -31.24
CA ALA A 548 -0.53 45.54 -32.28
C ALA A 548 -0.05 44.20 -31.69
N GLU A 549 0.79 44.23 -30.66
CA GLU A 549 1.22 43.06 -29.89
C GLU A 549 0.08 42.42 -29.12
N LYS A 550 -0.83 43.24 -28.56
CA LYS A 550 -2.02 42.73 -27.89
C LYS A 550 -2.92 41.95 -28.85
N GLU A 551 -3.11 42.47 -30.06
CA GLU A 551 -3.92 41.81 -31.08
C GLU A 551 -3.25 40.54 -31.61
N LEU A 552 -1.92 40.53 -31.76
CA LEU A 552 -1.14 39.34 -32.10
C LEU A 552 -1.21 38.28 -31.00
N ARG A 553 -1.11 38.69 -29.73
CA ARG A 553 -1.24 37.81 -28.57
C ARG A 553 -2.61 37.15 -28.52
N ASP A 554 -3.67 37.94 -28.68
CA ASP A 554 -5.04 37.44 -28.63
C ASP A 554 -5.26 36.46 -29.83
N LYS A 555 -4.68 36.74 -31.01
CA LYS A 555 -4.69 35.81 -32.16
C LYS A 555 -3.91 34.51 -31.91
N LEU A 556 -2.76 34.56 -31.25
CA LEU A 556 -2.01 33.34 -30.86
C LEU A 556 -2.78 32.53 -29.80
N ALA A 557 -3.48 33.20 -28.88
CA ALA A 557 -4.31 32.53 -27.88
C ALA A 557 -5.52 31.81 -28.51
N ASP A 558 -6.10 32.35 -29.59
CA ASP A 558 -7.15 31.66 -30.37
C ASP A 558 -6.65 30.35 -31.00
N ALA A 559 -5.35 30.23 -31.25
CA ALA A 559 -4.68 29.00 -31.69
C ALA A 559 -4.18 28.11 -30.53
N GLY A 560 -4.44 28.49 -29.27
CA GLY A 560 -4.00 27.74 -28.09
C GLY A 560 -2.53 27.93 -27.72
N LEU A 561 -1.85 28.94 -28.26
CA LEU A 561 -0.44 29.22 -27.94
C LEU A 561 -0.32 30.17 -26.75
N GLU A 562 0.53 29.79 -25.80
CA GLU A 562 0.86 30.66 -24.68
C GLU A 562 1.81 31.78 -25.11
N TRP A 563 1.42 33.03 -24.85
CA TRP A 563 2.22 34.21 -25.18
C TRP A 563 3.62 34.19 -24.52
N ASN A 564 3.71 33.68 -23.30
CA ASN A 564 4.95 33.61 -22.54
C ASN A 564 5.76 32.33 -22.82
N ASP A 565 5.26 31.42 -23.67
CA ASP A 565 5.96 30.20 -24.10
C ASP A 565 5.58 29.78 -25.54
N PRO A 566 5.81 30.63 -26.56
CA PRO A 566 5.27 30.43 -27.90
C PRO A 566 5.93 29.27 -28.67
N LEU A 567 7.12 28.83 -28.26
CA LEU A 567 7.86 27.70 -28.86
C LEU A 567 7.66 26.38 -28.10
N SER A 568 6.72 26.33 -27.15
CA SER A 568 6.49 25.15 -26.29
C SER A 568 6.17 23.89 -27.09
N VAL A 569 7.01 22.86 -26.95
CA VAL A 569 6.77 21.54 -27.55
C VAL A 569 5.58 20.86 -26.88
N ALA A 570 5.44 21.01 -25.56
CA ALA A 570 4.28 20.52 -24.82
C ALA A 570 2.98 21.21 -25.28
N GLY A 571 3.03 22.51 -25.59
CA GLY A 571 1.89 23.22 -26.17
C GLY A 571 1.55 22.75 -27.60
N PHE A 572 2.55 22.39 -28.41
CA PHE A 572 2.35 21.79 -29.74
C PHE A 572 1.73 20.40 -29.66
N GLU A 573 2.24 19.54 -28.75
CA GLU A 573 1.70 18.20 -28.52
C GLU A 573 0.26 18.27 -28.00
N ALA A 574 -0.02 19.14 -27.02
CA ALA A 574 -1.37 19.35 -26.52
C ALA A 574 -2.34 19.80 -27.62
N TRP A 575 -1.94 20.72 -28.50
CA TRP A 575 -2.77 21.12 -29.64
C TRP A 575 -3.00 19.96 -30.63
N ARG A 576 -1.95 19.19 -30.95
CA ARG A 576 -2.02 18.03 -31.84
C ARG A 576 -2.95 16.94 -31.31
N ASP A 577 -2.90 16.62 -30.01
CA ASP A 577 -3.70 15.55 -29.39
C ASP A 577 -5.22 15.81 -29.47
N HIS A 578 -5.63 17.05 -29.72
CA HIS A 578 -7.04 17.42 -29.92
C HIS A 578 -7.51 17.26 -31.38
N ILE A 579 -6.62 16.86 -32.32
CA ILE A 579 -6.94 16.69 -33.73
C ILE A 579 -7.34 15.24 -34.03
N ALA A 580 -8.56 15.03 -34.53
CA ALA A 580 -9.05 13.72 -34.93
C ALA A 580 -8.55 13.33 -36.34
N GLY A 581 -7.69 12.32 -36.43
CA GLY A 581 -7.17 11.76 -37.69
C GLY A 581 -5.86 12.41 -38.12
N GLU A 582 -4.74 11.79 -37.75
CA GLU A 582 -3.39 12.35 -37.88
C GLU A 582 -2.85 12.27 -39.32
N GLN A 583 -2.35 13.40 -39.83
CA GLN A 583 -1.45 13.46 -40.99
C GLN A 583 -0.22 14.27 -40.58
N ASP A 584 0.66 13.63 -39.79
CA ASP A 584 1.96 14.18 -39.45
C ASP A 584 2.93 13.96 -40.61
N SER A 585 3.71 14.98 -40.92
CA SER A 585 4.84 14.88 -41.85
C SER A 585 6.11 15.36 -41.17
N VAL A 586 7.18 14.58 -41.32
CA VAL A 586 8.50 14.88 -40.79
C VAL A 586 9.43 15.23 -41.93
N ALA A 587 10.08 16.39 -41.83
CA ALA A 587 11.08 16.83 -42.79
C ALA A 587 12.43 17.05 -42.08
N HIS A 588 13.48 16.41 -42.60
CA HIS A 588 14.85 16.75 -42.22
C HIS A 588 15.33 17.93 -43.04
N THR A 589 15.72 19.00 -42.37
CA THR A 589 16.32 20.18 -42.99
C THR A 589 17.85 20.05 -42.95
N ALA A 590 18.54 20.53 -43.99
CA ALA A 590 19.98 20.32 -44.21
C ALA A 590 20.94 20.90 -43.15
N ALA A 591 20.42 21.48 -42.07
CA ALA A 591 21.17 22.19 -41.03
C ALA A 591 21.08 21.53 -39.64
N GLY A 592 20.87 20.21 -39.56
CA GLY A 592 20.73 19.52 -38.26
C GLY A 592 19.42 19.87 -37.53
N LEU A 593 18.39 20.27 -38.29
CA LEU A 593 17.07 20.61 -37.78
C LEU A 593 16.05 19.60 -38.32
N ILE A 594 15.11 19.21 -37.48
CA ILE A 594 13.97 18.39 -37.84
C ILE A 594 12.69 19.18 -37.64
N THR A 595 11.83 19.21 -38.65
CA THR A 595 10.54 19.90 -38.60
C THR A 595 9.42 18.88 -38.63
N VAL A 596 8.58 18.92 -37.60
CA VAL A 596 7.31 18.17 -37.54
C VAL A 596 6.21 19.10 -37.99
N THR A 597 5.41 18.68 -38.96
CA THR A 597 4.24 19.42 -39.44
C THR A 597 2.98 18.57 -39.28
N THR A 598 1.97 19.14 -38.64
CA THR A 598 0.67 18.50 -38.40
C THR A 598 -0.41 19.32 -39.10
N HIS A 599 -1.28 18.63 -39.85
CA HIS A 599 -2.42 19.24 -40.54
C HIS A 599 -3.72 19.02 -39.76
N ALA A 600 -4.46 20.10 -39.50
CA ALA A 600 -5.74 20.04 -38.80
C ALA A 600 -6.92 20.01 -39.79
N PRO A 601 -7.86 19.04 -39.68
CA PRO A 601 -9.04 18.96 -40.54
C PRO A 601 -10.11 20.01 -40.17
N SER A 602 -10.15 20.45 -38.91
CA SER A 602 -11.10 21.45 -38.38
C SER A 602 -10.40 22.45 -37.44
N GLY A 603 -11.06 23.57 -37.11
CA GLY A 603 -10.52 24.63 -36.24
C GLY A 603 -9.94 25.84 -37.01
N PRO A 604 -9.48 26.90 -36.31
CA PRO A 604 -8.99 28.13 -36.94
C PRO A 604 -7.65 27.95 -37.66
N VAL A 605 -6.83 27.00 -37.19
CA VAL A 605 -5.52 26.65 -37.76
C VAL A 605 -5.72 25.55 -38.82
N LEU A 606 -5.05 25.71 -39.98
CA LEU A 606 -5.00 24.74 -41.06
C LEU A 606 -3.85 23.74 -40.84
N SER A 607 -2.68 24.23 -40.47
CA SER A 607 -1.52 23.41 -40.14
C SER A 607 -0.58 24.14 -39.21
N GLU A 608 0.14 23.38 -38.40
CA GLU A 608 1.17 23.89 -37.52
C GLU A 608 2.44 23.05 -37.67
N SER A 609 3.59 23.69 -37.54
CA SER A 609 4.89 23.03 -37.54
C SER A 609 5.76 23.46 -36.38
N VAL A 610 6.49 22.52 -35.78
CA VAL A 610 7.56 22.78 -34.79
C VAL A 610 8.90 22.27 -35.32
N THR A 611 9.95 23.07 -35.16
CA THR A 611 11.31 22.75 -35.59
C THR A 611 12.22 22.56 -34.39
N LEU A 612 12.85 21.38 -34.31
CA LEU A 612 13.76 20.99 -33.23
C LEU A 612 15.19 20.90 -33.75
N ARG A 613 16.15 21.21 -32.88
CA ARG A 613 17.58 21.00 -33.16
C ARG A 613 17.98 19.56 -32.81
N LEU A 614 18.54 18.81 -33.75
CA LEU A 614 18.82 17.38 -33.56
C LEU A 614 19.87 17.07 -32.48
N SER A 615 20.71 18.03 -32.09
CA SER A 615 21.77 17.82 -31.09
C SER A 615 21.25 17.71 -29.65
N ASP A 616 20.19 18.44 -29.32
CA ASP A 616 19.66 18.63 -27.96
C ASP A 616 18.11 18.56 -27.92
N LEU A 617 17.47 18.32 -29.07
CA LEU A 617 16.03 18.36 -29.29
C LEU A 617 15.37 19.67 -28.82
N HIS A 618 16.12 20.78 -28.76
CA HIS A 618 15.60 22.08 -28.35
C HIS A 618 14.71 22.70 -29.45
N PRO A 619 13.52 23.25 -29.12
CA PRO A 619 12.65 23.92 -30.09
C PRO A 619 13.23 25.28 -30.50
N VAL A 620 13.47 25.47 -31.79
CA VAL A 620 14.07 26.69 -32.35
C VAL A 620 13.12 27.51 -33.21
N ALA A 621 12.04 26.91 -33.72
CA ALA A 621 11.04 27.62 -34.50
C ALA A 621 9.67 26.94 -34.48
N ARG A 622 8.62 27.72 -34.70
CA ARG A 622 7.23 27.26 -34.83
C ARG A 622 6.53 28.07 -35.92
N SER A 623 5.67 27.45 -36.72
CA SER A 623 4.88 28.16 -37.73
C SER A 623 3.44 27.68 -37.75
N LEU A 624 2.53 28.64 -37.85
CA LEU A 624 1.09 28.42 -37.90
C LEU A 624 0.55 28.95 -39.23
N VAL A 625 -0.21 28.12 -39.93
CA VAL A 625 -0.96 28.54 -41.12
C VAL A 625 -2.43 28.51 -40.74
N TYR A 626 -3.09 29.67 -40.79
CA TYR A 626 -4.52 29.81 -40.54
C TYR A 626 -5.32 29.52 -41.81
N ARG A 627 -6.61 29.20 -41.65
CA ARG A 627 -7.49 28.92 -42.81
C ARG A 627 -7.76 30.15 -43.69
N ASP A 628 -7.56 31.35 -43.16
CA ASP A 628 -7.60 32.60 -43.91
C ASP A 628 -6.30 32.85 -44.73
N GLN A 629 -5.40 31.87 -44.79
CA GLN A 629 -4.08 31.92 -45.42
C GLN A 629 -3.09 32.89 -44.75
N GLU A 630 -3.40 33.40 -43.55
CA GLU A 630 -2.40 34.10 -42.76
C GLU A 630 -1.41 33.10 -42.16
N THR A 631 -0.11 33.40 -42.26
CA THR A 631 0.96 32.61 -41.66
C THR A 631 1.62 33.41 -40.55
N ILE A 632 1.77 32.79 -39.38
CA ILE A 632 2.61 33.30 -38.30
C ILE A 632 3.85 32.41 -38.22
N GLN A 633 5.04 33.01 -38.19
CA GLN A 633 6.30 32.30 -37.97
C GLN A 633 6.97 32.84 -36.72
N ILE A 634 7.46 31.94 -35.89
CA ILE A 634 8.12 32.25 -34.62
C ILE A 634 9.49 31.58 -34.67
N ALA A 635 10.55 32.35 -34.50
CA ALA A 635 11.92 31.84 -34.50
C ALA A 635 12.68 32.32 -33.26
N GLU A 636 13.48 31.45 -32.67
CA GLU A 636 14.39 31.81 -31.59
C GLU A 636 15.56 32.63 -32.14
N LEU A 637 15.80 33.80 -31.53
CA LEU A 637 16.97 34.65 -31.78
C LEU A 637 18.10 34.35 -30.79
N SER A 638 17.76 34.15 -29.51
CA SER A 638 18.73 33.81 -28.46
C SER A 638 18.07 33.07 -27.31
N TYR A 639 18.86 32.21 -26.65
CA TYR A 639 18.49 31.48 -25.45
C TYR A 639 19.65 31.52 -24.46
N GLU A 640 19.40 32.02 -23.25
CA GLU A 640 20.39 32.06 -22.18
C GLU A 640 19.76 31.76 -20.81
N VAL A 641 20.56 31.15 -19.92
CA VAL A 641 20.17 30.90 -18.53
C VAL A 641 20.91 31.89 -17.64
N LEU A 642 20.17 32.81 -17.03
CA LEU A 642 20.66 33.85 -16.15
C LEU A 642 20.62 33.39 -14.68
N PRO A 643 21.62 33.72 -13.85
CA PRO A 643 21.57 33.46 -12.42
C PRO A 643 20.52 34.34 -11.73
N TRP A 644 19.97 33.87 -10.61
CA TRP A 644 19.05 34.66 -9.80
C TRP A 644 19.78 35.80 -9.08
N ASP A 645 19.47 37.05 -9.41
CA ASP A 645 20.08 38.24 -8.79
C ASP A 645 19.05 39.33 -8.44
N ALA A 646 19.50 40.40 -7.77
CA ALA A 646 18.61 41.47 -7.33
C ALA A 646 17.98 42.29 -8.49
N ARG A 647 18.53 42.21 -9.70
CA ARG A 647 17.93 42.84 -10.89
C ARG A 647 16.84 41.93 -11.46
N SER A 648 17.08 40.62 -11.43
CA SER A 648 16.20 39.61 -11.97
C SER A 648 14.90 39.47 -11.15
N GLU A 649 14.94 39.75 -9.84
CA GLU A 649 13.72 39.85 -9.00
C GLU A 649 12.70 40.89 -9.49
N GLN A 650 13.16 41.92 -10.23
CA GLN A 650 12.28 42.96 -10.75
C GLN A 650 11.43 42.49 -11.93
N TRP A 651 11.83 41.40 -12.59
CA TRP A 651 11.11 40.81 -13.72
C TRP A 651 9.98 39.87 -13.30
N PHE A 652 9.85 39.56 -12.01
CA PHE A 652 8.85 38.62 -11.49
C PHE A 652 7.93 39.24 -10.44
N GLU A 653 6.74 38.69 -10.29
CA GLU A 653 5.83 39.06 -9.21
C GLU A 653 6.36 38.55 -7.85
N PRO A 654 6.29 39.36 -6.78
CA PRO A 654 6.74 38.92 -5.46
C PRO A 654 5.84 37.79 -4.94
N LEU A 655 6.46 36.74 -4.39
CA LEU A 655 5.78 35.63 -3.71
C LEU A 655 5.01 36.20 -2.51
N SER A 656 3.73 36.49 -2.71
CA SER A 656 2.91 37.12 -1.68
C SER A 656 2.65 36.14 -0.55
N SER A 657 3.21 36.43 0.62
CA SER A 657 2.77 35.88 1.89
C SER A 657 1.27 36.14 2.04
N ARG A 658 0.49 35.06 2.20
CA ARG A 658 -0.94 35.11 2.54
C ARG A 658 -1.14 36.05 3.74
N THR A 659 -1.50 37.28 3.44
CA THR A 659 -1.88 38.29 4.41
C THR A 659 -3.34 38.61 4.15
N THR A 660 -4.17 38.27 5.12
CA THR A 660 -5.57 38.69 5.23
C THR A 660 -5.65 40.21 5.12
N ILE A 661 -6.09 40.71 3.96
CA ILE A 661 -6.50 42.10 3.81
C ILE A 661 -7.95 42.10 3.34
N SER A 662 -8.83 42.41 4.28
CA SER A 662 -10.22 42.77 4.05
C SER A 662 -10.27 44.12 3.33
N HIS A 663 -10.74 44.14 2.08
CA HIS A 663 -11.29 45.34 1.47
C HIS A 663 -12.70 45.07 0.96
N PRO A 664 -13.67 45.98 1.23
CA PRO A 664 -15.05 45.81 0.82
C PRO A 664 -15.15 46.17 -0.66
N ILE A 665 -15.46 45.20 -1.50
CA ILE A 665 -15.85 45.46 -2.89
C ILE A 665 -17.23 44.85 -3.09
N THR A 666 -18.14 45.73 -3.48
CA THR A 666 -19.55 45.56 -3.80
C THR A 666 -19.77 44.36 -4.73
N LEU A 667 -20.68 43.47 -4.32
CA LEU A 667 -21.11 42.28 -5.02
C LEU A 667 -21.70 42.60 -6.41
N PRO A 668 -21.25 41.91 -7.48
CA PRO A 668 -22.13 41.30 -8.45
C PRO A 668 -22.44 39.86 -7.98
N GLN A 669 -23.73 39.56 -7.97
CA GLN A 669 -24.38 38.27 -7.64
C GLN A 669 -23.50 37.02 -7.82
N ALA A 670 -23.30 36.29 -6.73
CA ALA A 670 -22.64 34.99 -6.73
C ALA A 670 -23.46 33.98 -7.56
N TYR A 671 -22.83 33.44 -8.60
CA TYR A 671 -23.14 32.09 -9.08
C TYR A 671 -22.63 31.12 -8.01
N HIS A 672 -23.52 30.38 -7.36
CA HIS A 672 -23.14 29.21 -6.58
C HIS A 672 -22.59 28.14 -7.54
N PRO A 673 -21.43 27.51 -7.26
CA PRO A 673 -21.05 26.30 -7.99
C PRO A 673 -22.09 25.22 -7.67
N ALA A 674 -22.71 24.65 -8.69
CA ALA A 674 -23.66 23.57 -8.53
C ALA A 674 -22.96 22.38 -7.84
N THR A 675 -23.53 21.88 -6.76
CA THR A 675 -23.13 20.60 -6.15
C THR A 675 -23.39 19.50 -7.16
N LEU A 676 -22.39 18.65 -7.44
CA LEU A 676 -22.55 17.51 -8.34
C LEU A 676 -23.60 16.55 -7.79
N THR A 677 -24.41 15.97 -8.67
CA THR A 677 -25.37 14.95 -8.26
C THR A 677 -24.64 13.64 -7.95
N THR A 678 -25.27 12.73 -7.19
CA THR A 678 -24.71 11.41 -6.91
C THR A 678 -24.38 10.63 -8.20
N ALA A 679 -25.21 10.79 -9.22
CA ALA A 679 -25.00 10.16 -10.53
C ALA A 679 -23.75 10.71 -11.26
N ASP A 680 -23.45 12.00 -11.11
CA ASP A 680 -22.23 12.61 -11.70
C ASP A 680 -20.98 12.16 -10.94
N LEU A 681 -21.08 12.00 -9.61
CA LEU A 681 -20.00 11.47 -8.78
C LEU A 681 -19.69 10.00 -9.10
N ASP A 682 -20.71 9.17 -9.33
CA ASP A 682 -20.50 7.76 -9.71
C ASP A 682 -19.79 7.64 -11.07
N VAL A 683 -20.15 8.47 -12.06
CA VAL A 683 -19.45 8.54 -13.36
C VAL A 683 -18.00 8.96 -13.16
N THR A 684 -17.76 9.97 -12.32
CA THR A 684 -16.43 10.52 -12.05
C THR A 684 -15.52 9.50 -11.39
N GLU A 685 -16.02 8.78 -10.37
CA GLU A 685 -15.24 7.76 -9.67
C GLU A 685 -14.95 6.55 -10.55
N LEU A 686 -15.96 6.01 -11.26
CA LEU A 686 -15.76 4.88 -12.16
C LEU A 686 -14.76 5.21 -13.29
N ALA A 687 -14.77 6.44 -13.79
CA ALA A 687 -13.77 6.90 -14.76
C ALA A 687 -12.37 6.98 -14.14
N ALA A 688 -12.24 7.44 -12.88
CA ALA A 688 -10.97 7.50 -12.17
C ALA A 688 -10.40 6.09 -11.91
N MET A 689 -11.24 5.15 -11.46
CA MET A 689 -10.88 3.74 -11.29
C MET A 689 -10.42 3.12 -12.61
N LEU A 690 -11.16 3.34 -13.71
CA LEU A 690 -10.79 2.81 -15.03
C LEU A 690 -9.43 3.35 -15.51
N ALA A 691 -9.17 4.63 -15.26
CA ALA A 691 -7.90 5.25 -15.63
C ALA A 691 -6.72 4.74 -14.81
N LEU A 692 -6.90 4.49 -13.51
CA LEU A 692 -5.88 3.86 -12.68
C LEU A 692 -5.58 2.43 -13.12
N GLN A 693 -6.64 1.69 -13.46
CA GLN A 693 -6.52 0.31 -13.92
C GLN A 693 -5.79 0.21 -15.26
N GLN A 694 -6.11 1.08 -16.22
CA GLN A 694 -5.40 1.14 -17.52
C GLN A 694 -3.91 1.47 -17.37
N LEU A 695 -3.53 2.14 -16.29
CA LEU A 695 -2.14 2.45 -15.98
C LEU A 695 -1.46 1.37 -15.13
N ASN A 696 -2.15 0.29 -14.76
CA ASN A 696 -1.68 -0.70 -13.77
C ASN A 696 -1.26 -0.06 -12.44
N ALA A 697 -1.94 1.00 -12.01
CA ALA A 697 -1.62 1.75 -10.79
C ALA A 697 -2.33 1.20 -9.53
N GLU A 698 -3.03 0.07 -9.64
CA GLU A 698 -3.83 -0.58 -8.58
C GLU A 698 -2.96 -1.09 -7.42
N THR A 699 -1.75 -1.56 -7.75
CA THR A 699 -0.77 -2.05 -6.76
C THR A 699 -0.04 -0.92 -6.05
N GLU A 700 -0.26 0.31 -6.48
CA GLU A 700 0.33 1.50 -5.88
C GLU A 700 -0.56 2.01 -4.75
N ARG A 701 0.04 2.66 -3.75
CA ARG A 701 -0.66 3.13 -2.54
C ARG A 701 -1.52 4.37 -2.85
N LEU A 702 -2.53 4.22 -3.70
CA LEU A 702 -3.43 5.25 -4.18
C LEU A 702 -4.85 5.02 -3.62
N GLU A 703 -5.44 6.06 -3.04
CA GLU A 703 -6.78 6.06 -2.47
C GLU A 703 -7.67 7.05 -3.23
N ILE A 704 -8.94 6.67 -3.45
CA ILE A 704 -9.95 7.50 -4.10
C ILE A 704 -10.97 7.99 -3.06
N VAL A 705 -11.06 9.31 -2.87
CA VAL A 705 -11.91 9.94 -1.85
C VAL A 705 -13.00 10.78 -2.53
N ARG A 706 -14.28 10.50 -2.25
CA ARG A 706 -15.42 11.31 -2.73
C ARG A 706 -15.55 12.62 -1.94
N SER A 707 -15.87 13.72 -2.63
CA SER A 707 -16.13 15.03 -2.04
C SER A 707 -17.36 15.70 -2.67
N VAL A 708 -17.88 16.77 -2.03
CA VAL A 708 -19.08 17.51 -2.49
C VAL A 708 -18.89 18.16 -3.88
N GLY A 709 -17.64 18.33 -4.32
CA GLY A 709 -17.28 18.95 -5.61
C GLY A 709 -16.61 18.02 -6.62
N GLY A 710 -16.47 16.73 -6.33
CA GLY A 710 -15.77 15.77 -7.20
C GLY A 710 -15.05 14.66 -6.44
N VAL A 711 -14.13 13.97 -7.10
CA VAL A 711 -13.35 12.85 -6.55
C VAL A 711 -11.88 13.27 -6.42
N THR A 712 -11.22 12.90 -5.33
CA THR A 712 -9.80 13.18 -5.10
C THR A 712 -9.01 11.89 -5.04
N VAL A 713 -8.00 11.74 -5.89
CA VAL A 713 -7.07 10.60 -5.84
C VAL A 713 -5.81 11.02 -5.10
N LYS A 714 -5.50 10.35 -3.99
CA LYS A 714 -4.36 10.66 -3.10
C LYS A 714 -3.44 9.46 -3.01
N GLY A 715 -2.14 9.68 -2.80
CA GLY A 715 -1.23 8.56 -2.52
C GLY A 715 0.23 8.84 -2.85
N ILE A 716 1.06 7.82 -2.70
CA ILE A 716 2.50 7.93 -2.90
C ILE A 716 2.96 6.92 -3.94
N VAL A 717 3.79 7.40 -4.87
CA VAL A 717 4.33 6.60 -5.97
C VAL A 717 5.86 6.64 -5.96
N ALA A 718 6.47 5.64 -6.59
CA ALA A 718 7.91 5.41 -6.46
C ALA A 718 8.75 6.57 -7.02
N THR A 719 8.34 7.14 -8.16
CA THR A 719 9.13 8.11 -8.93
C THR A 719 8.31 9.32 -9.35
N ASN A 720 8.99 10.41 -9.69
CA ASN A 720 8.35 11.62 -10.21
C ASN A 720 7.73 11.40 -11.60
N GLU A 721 8.35 10.54 -12.40
CA GLU A 721 7.84 10.12 -13.71
C GLU A 721 6.51 9.40 -13.54
N ARG A 722 6.44 8.44 -12.60
CA ARG A 722 5.22 7.68 -12.33
C ARG A 722 4.10 8.56 -11.78
N LYS A 723 4.44 9.51 -10.91
CA LYS A 723 3.51 10.54 -10.42
C LYS A 723 2.91 11.33 -11.58
N GLN A 724 3.74 11.76 -12.53
CA GLN A 724 3.28 12.60 -13.63
C GLN A 724 2.44 11.82 -14.62
N GLU A 725 2.80 10.57 -14.92
CA GLU A 725 2.01 9.66 -15.75
C GLU A 725 0.59 9.50 -15.18
N ILE A 726 0.48 9.12 -13.90
CA ILE A 726 -0.82 8.91 -13.25
C ILE A 726 -1.60 10.23 -13.12
N ALA A 727 -0.93 11.31 -12.70
CA ALA A 727 -1.57 12.61 -12.56
C ALA A 727 -2.05 13.18 -13.90
N SER A 728 -1.32 12.96 -14.99
CA SER A 728 -1.70 13.44 -16.32
C SER A 728 -2.97 12.75 -16.80
N ARG A 729 -3.08 11.43 -16.62
CA ARG A 729 -4.25 10.65 -17.01
C ARG A 729 -5.48 11.00 -16.18
N LEU A 730 -5.33 11.17 -14.88
CA LEU A 730 -6.43 11.50 -13.96
C LEU A 730 -6.97 12.92 -14.16
N ARG A 731 -6.12 13.88 -14.53
CA ARG A 731 -6.53 15.28 -14.79
C ARG A 731 -7.44 15.42 -16.02
N LEU A 732 -7.46 14.44 -16.92
CA LEU A 732 -8.35 14.42 -18.07
C LEU A 732 -9.80 14.08 -17.68
N ILE A 733 -10.03 13.63 -16.45
CA ILE A 733 -11.34 13.21 -15.97
C ILE A 733 -12.02 14.42 -15.28
N PRO A 734 -13.22 14.84 -15.72
CA PRO A 734 -13.95 15.93 -15.09
C PRO A 734 -14.14 15.68 -13.60
N HIS A 735 -14.03 16.73 -12.79
CA HIS A 735 -14.24 16.66 -11.33
C HIS A 735 -13.27 15.75 -10.56
N VAL A 736 -12.13 15.35 -11.15
CA VAL A 736 -11.05 14.65 -10.44
C VAL A 736 -9.94 15.62 -10.02
N SER A 737 -9.56 15.60 -8.74
CA SER A 737 -8.35 16.26 -8.23
C SER A 737 -7.29 15.23 -7.86
N VAL A 738 -6.01 15.56 -8.10
CA VAL A 738 -4.89 14.65 -7.88
C VAL A 738 -3.98 15.20 -6.78
N GLU A 739 -3.82 14.45 -5.70
CA GLU A 739 -2.92 14.72 -4.58
C GLU A 739 -1.90 13.57 -4.43
N ILE A 740 -1.23 13.21 -5.52
CA ILE A 740 -0.21 12.16 -5.55
C ILE A 740 1.18 12.79 -5.33
N ARG A 741 2.04 12.13 -4.53
CA ARG A 741 3.42 12.55 -4.27
C ARG A 741 4.40 11.45 -4.67
N SER A 742 5.60 11.82 -5.10
CA SER A 742 6.69 10.84 -5.27
C SER A 742 7.59 10.78 -4.04
N TYR A 743 8.35 9.70 -3.86
CA TYR A 743 9.40 9.67 -2.83
C TYR A 743 10.45 10.77 -3.01
N GLN A 744 10.70 11.21 -4.25
CA GLN A 744 11.63 12.29 -4.54
C GLN A 744 11.08 13.68 -4.17
N ASP A 745 9.78 13.94 -4.33
CA ASP A 745 9.16 15.18 -3.85
C ASP A 745 9.34 15.29 -2.32
N LEU A 746 9.19 14.17 -1.62
CA LEU A 746 9.35 14.07 -0.17
C LEU A 746 10.82 14.24 0.26
N ALA A 747 11.77 13.74 -0.54
CA ALA A 747 13.20 13.96 -0.33
C ALA A 747 13.61 15.41 -0.59
N SER A 748 13.06 16.04 -1.64
CA SER A 748 13.41 17.40 -2.08
C SER A 748 12.98 18.48 -1.08
N GLU A 749 11.89 18.27 -0.34
CA GLU A 749 11.49 19.15 0.78
C GLU A 749 12.46 19.07 1.99
N GLN A 750 13.33 18.06 2.05
CA GLN A 750 14.29 17.84 3.15
C GLN A 750 15.78 18.01 2.73
N SER A 751 16.08 17.97 1.43
CA SER A 751 17.46 17.99 0.88
C SER A 751 18.17 19.35 0.82
N ALA A 752 17.76 20.37 1.59
CA ALA A 752 18.64 21.51 1.84
C ALA A 752 19.89 21.12 2.68
N SER A 753 19.97 19.87 3.16
CA SER A 753 21.17 19.28 3.74
C SER A 753 21.25 17.78 3.41
N SER A 754 22.39 17.35 2.87
CA SER A 754 22.88 15.97 2.61
C SER A 754 22.50 15.27 1.28
N ALA A 755 23.54 14.66 0.67
CA ALA A 755 23.61 14.05 -0.67
C ALA A 755 23.19 12.57 -0.69
N PRO A 756 22.75 12.01 -1.84
CA PRO A 756 22.06 10.72 -1.90
C PRO A 756 23.01 9.51 -1.83
N THR A 757 22.61 8.48 -1.07
CA THR A 757 23.25 7.16 -1.01
C THR A 757 22.48 6.19 -1.89
N GLU A 758 23.13 5.54 -2.85
CA GLU A 758 22.52 4.57 -3.76
C GLU A 758 22.45 3.19 -3.06
N ILE A 759 21.24 2.69 -2.78
CA ILE A 759 20.96 1.42 -2.10
C ILE A 759 20.34 0.44 -3.11
N LYS A 760 20.86 -0.79 -3.20
CA LYS A 760 20.31 -1.84 -4.08
C LYS A 760 19.80 -3.00 -3.23
N ALA A 761 18.48 -3.22 -3.23
CA ALA A 761 17.84 -4.34 -2.53
C ALA A 761 17.77 -5.58 -3.44
N VAL A 762 18.12 -6.76 -2.92
CA VAL A 762 17.99 -8.05 -3.62
C VAL A 762 17.33 -9.06 -2.67
N SER A 763 16.20 -9.65 -3.08
CA SER A 763 15.45 -10.63 -2.29
C SER A 763 15.62 -12.05 -2.84
N VAL A 764 15.96 -13.02 -1.99
CA VAL A 764 16.02 -14.47 -2.32
C VAL A 764 15.56 -15.26 -1.08
N SER A 765 14.57 -16.14 -1.21
CA SER A 765 14.16 -17.11 -0.17
C SER A 765 14.66 -18.53 -0.50
N SER A 766 15.01 -19.31 0.52
CA SER A 766 15.47 -20.70 0.40
C SER A 766 14.94 -21.59 1.52
N GLU A 767 13.87 -22.36 1.23
CA GLU A 767 13.55 -23.66 1.84
C GLU A 767 13.03 -24.60 0.73
N VAL A 768 13.19 -25.92 0.90
CA VAL A 768 12.84 -26.95 -0.11
C VAL A 768 11.34 -27.27 0.00
N SER A 769 10.59 -26.87 -1.02
CA SER A 769 9.15 -27.07 -1.21
C SER A 769 8.80 -28.40 -1.89
N PRO A 770 7.52 -28.83 -1.92
CA PRO A 770 7.09 -29.98 -2.72
C PRO A 770 7.40 -29.78 -4.21
N LEU A 771 7.33 -28.53 -4.69
CA LEU A 771 7.78 -28.15 -6.02
C LEU A 771 9.29 -28.38 -6.21
N ASP A 772 10.13 -28.10 -5.20
CA ASP A 772 11.57 -28.38 -5.26
C ASP A 772 11.86 -29.89 -5.29
N ASP A 773 11.12 -30.70 -4.52
CA ASP A 773 11.24 -32.17 -4.55
C ASP A 773 10.86 -32.75 -5.92
N ASP A 774 9.77 -32.24 -6.52
CA ASP A 774 9.34 -32.65 -7.85
C ASP A 774 10.34 -32.22 -8.93
N CYS A 775 10.84 -30.99 -8.83
CA CYS A 775 11.91 -30.47 -9.67
C CYS A 775 13.18 -31.32 -9.62
N VAL A 776 13.59 -31.76 -8.43
CA VAL A 776 14.72 -32.67 -8.23
C VAL A 776 14.43 -34.02 -8.90
N SER A 777 13.21 -34.54 -8.75
CA SER A 777 12.79 -35.81 -9.37
C SER A 777 12.75 -35.75 -10.90
N GLN A 778 12.40 -34.59 -11.47
CA GLN A 778 12.33 -34.33 -12.91
C GLN A 778 13.65 -33.82 -13.53
N HIS A 779 14.71 -33.69 -12.73
CA HIS A 779 16.03 -33.19 -13.14
C HIS A 779 16.00 -31.75 -13.72
N LEU A 780 15.10 -30.90 -13.21
CA LEU A 780 15.05 -29.49 -13.54
C LEU A 780 16.15 -28.71 -12.81
N THR A 781 16.68 -27.67 -13.44
CA THR A 781 17.69 -26.77 -12.83
C THR A 781 17.05 -25.92 -11.73
N GLN A 782 17.79 -25.65 -10.64
CA GLN A 782 17.32 -24.85 -9.52
C GLN A 782 16.78 -23.45 -9.92
N ASP A 783 17.40 -22.78 -10.89
CA ASP A 783 16.94 -21.47 -11.37
C ASP A 783 15.58 -21.54 -12.09
N ARG A 784 15.34 -22.61 -12.86
CA ARG A 784 14.03 -22.85 -13.48
C ARG A 784 12.95 -23.13 -12.45
N CYS A 785 13.27 -23.89 -11.40
CA CYS A 785 12.32 -24.19 -10.32
C CYS A 785 11.92 -22.95 -9.54
N ARG A 786 12.88 -22.05 -9.27
CA ARG A 786 12.61 -20.73 -8.68
C ARG A 786 11.76 -19.85 -9.58
N GLN A 787 12.06 -19.83 -10.88
CA GLN A 787 11.27 -19.08 -11.86
C GLN A 787 9.83 -19.59 -11.93
N LEU A 788 9.63 -20.91 -11.88
CA LEU A 788 8.30 -21.54 -11.86
C LEU A 788 7.53 -21.23 -10.57
N ALA A 789 8.20 -21.33 -9.41
CA ALA A 789 7.61 -20.94 -8.13
C ALA A 789 7.17 -19.47 -8.14
N TYR A 790 7.99 -18.59 -8.71
CA TYR A 790 7.69 -17.18 -8.86
C TYR A 790 6.46 -16.95 -9.76
N ILE A 791 6.41 -17.56 -10.96
CA ILE A 791 5.28 -17.43 -11.89
C ILE A 791 3.97 -17.92 -11.24
N LEU A 792 3.99 -19.07 -10.56
CA LEU A 792 2.81 -19.61 -9.89
C LEU A 792 2.30 -18.69 -8.77
N LEU A 793 3.20 -18.14 -7.95
CA LEU A 793 2.83 -17.20 -6.91
C LEU A 793 2.31 -15.87 -7.46
N GLU A 794 2.94 -15.35 -8.52
CA GLU A 794 2.57 -14.10 -9.17
C GLU A 794 1.20 -14.19 -9.83
N THR A 795 0.97 -15.25 -10.62
CA THR A 795 -0.33 -15.51 -11.27
C THR A 795 -1.44 -15.76 -10.26
N SER A 796 -1.19 -16.55 -9.20
CA SER A 796 -2.19 -16.79 -8.16
C SER A 796 -2.50 -15.55 -7.31
N ALA A 797 -1.51 -14.68 -7.09
CA ALA A 797 -1.73 -13.36 -6.49
C ALA A 797 -2.56 -12.46 -7.41
N ALA A 798 -2.31 -12.47 -8.73
CA ALA A 798 -3.10 -11.73 -9.71
C ALA A 798 -4.56 -12.20 -9.72
N LEU A 799 -4.81 -13.52 -9.74
CA LEU A 799 -6.17 -14.08 -9.66
C LEU A 799 -6.94 -13.59 -8.43
N GLY A 800 -6.28 -13.56 -7.27
CA GLY A 800 -6.86 -13.05 -6.03
C GLY A 800 -7.22 -11.56 -6.09
N ARG A 801 -6.31 -10.74 -6.62
CA ARG A 801 -6.53 -9.29 -6.78
C ARG A 801 -7.71 -9.01 -7.69
N GLU A 802 -7.73 -9.59 -8.89
CA GLU A 802 -8.81 -9.34 -9.86
C GLU A 802 -10.17 -9.83 -9.34
N ASN A 803 -10.21 -10.98 -8.65
CA ASN A 803 -11.44 -11.46 -8.01
C ASN A 803 -11.93 -10.49 -6.92
N HIS A 804 -11.03 -9.95 -6.09
CA HIS A 804 -11.40 -8.97 -5.06
C HIS A 804 -12.00 -7.71 -5.67
N HIS A 805 -11.41 -7.18 -6.75
CA HIS A 805 -11.95 -6.00 -7.44
C HIS A 805 -13.34 -6.27 -8.04
N LEU A 806 -13.56 -7.44 -8.64
CA LEU A 806 -14.88 -7.85 -9.12
C LEU A 806 -15.92 -7.93 -7.99
N ASP A 807 -15.56 -8.52 -6.85
CA ASP A 807 -16.42 -8.61 -5.67
C ASP A 807 -16.71 -7.22 -5.04
N GLU A 808 -15.76 -6.28 -5.11
CA GLU A 808 -15.93 -4.91 -4.65
C GLU A 808 -16.88 -4.11 -5.53
N LEU A 809 -16.74 -4.19 -6.85
CA LEU A 809 -17.63 -3.52 -7.81
C LEU A 809 -19.08 -4.01 -7.69
N GLN A 810 -19.29 -5.32 -7.53
CA GLN A 810 -20.61 -5.90 -7.31
C GLN A 810 -21.24 -5.43 -5.99
N ARG A 811 -20.44 -5.28 -4.93
CA ARG A 811 -20.90 -4.76 -3.63
C ARG A 811 -21.20 -3.27 -3.66
N GLN A 812 -20.39 -2.47 -4.36
CA GLN A 812 -20.53 -1.02 -4.43
C GLN A 812 -21.69 -0.60 -5.34
N TYR A 813 -21.98 -1.38 -6.39
CA TYR A 813 -23.00 -1.08 -7.40
C TYR A 813 -23.98 -2.25 -7.64
N PRO A 814 -24.80 -2.65 -6.64
CA PRO A 814 -25.70 -3.81 -6.75
C PRO A 814 -26.88 -3.58 -7.72
N ASP A 815 -27.40 -2.35 -7.81
CA ASP A 815 -28.56 -1.98 -8.63
C ASP A 815 -28.13 -1.21 -9.90
N ILE A 816 -27.63 -1.94 -10.89
CA ILE A 816 -27.14 -1.38 -12.18
C ILE A 816 -28.19 -0.49 -12.87
N GLN A 817 -29.49 -0.76 -12.66
CA GLN A 817 -30.58 0.03 -13.26
C GLN A 817 -30.68 1.46 -12.70
N MET A 818 -30.18 1.72 -11.48
CA MET A 818 -30.18 3.05 -10.87
C MET A 818 -29.01 3.92 -11.33
N LEU A 819 -28.01 3.33 -12.00
CA LEU A 819 -26.87 4.06 -12.55
C LEU A 819 -27.23 4.84 -13.81
N SER A 820 -26.58 5.99 -13.98
CA SER A 820 -26.65 6.75 -15.23
C SER A 820 -26.14 5.89 -16.42
N PRO A 821 -26.61 6.12 -17.65
CA PRO A 821 -26.12 5.36 -18.82
C PRO A 821 -24.60 5.41 -18.99
N GLY A 822 -23.98 6.55 -18.66
CA GLY A 822 -22.51 6.70 -18.66
C GLY A 822 -21.83 5.85 -17.60
N ALA A 823 -22.33 5.85 -16.36
CA ALA A 823 -21.79 5.04 -15.27
C ALA A 823 -21.94 3.54 -15.55
N ARG A 824 -23.07 3.11 -16.15
CA ARG A 824 -23.27 1.71 -16.57
C ARG A 824 -22.24 1.27 -17.59
N THR A 825 -21.92 2.14 -18.56
CA THR A 825 -20.94 1.84 -19.61
C THR A 825 -19.54 1.71 -19.01
N LEU A 826 -19.15 2.63 -18.11
CA LEU A 826 -17.86 2.58 -17.41
C LEU A 826 -17.74 1.35 -16.51
N LEU A 827 -18.78 1.03 -15.74
CA LEU A 827 -18.82 -0.15 -14.88
C LEU A 827 -18.72 -1.45 -15.70
N ALA A 828 -19.42 -1.55 -16.83
CA ALA A 828 -19.34 -2.69 -17.72
C ALA A 828 -17.94 -2.85 -18.31
N GLU A 829 -17.31 -1.75 -18.73
CA GLU A 829 -15.96 -1.77 -19.28
C GLU A 829 -14.91 -2.16 -18.23
N LEU A 830 -15.03 -1.62 -17.01
CA LEU A 830 -14.12 -1.92 -15.91
C LEU A 830 -14.28 -3.37 -15.44
N THR A 831 -15.52 -3.88 -15.37
CA THR A 831 -15.81 -5.30 -15.10
C THR A 831 -15.20 -6.21 -16.18
N ARG A 832 -15.38 -5.85 -17.46
CA ARG A 832 -14.80 -6.58 -18.60
C ARG A 832 -13.28 -6.64 -18.52
N LEU A 833 -12.65 -5.53 -18.13
CA LEU A 833 -11.20 -5.42 -18.01
C LEU A 833 -10.66 -6.34 -16.90
N HIS A 834 -11.24 -6.32 -15.69
CA HIS A 834 -10.84 -7.26 -14.62
C HIS A 834 -11.06 -8.73 -15.01
N VAL A 835 -12.18 -9.04 -15.69
CA VAL A 835 -12.41 -10.41 -16.21
C VAL A 835 -11.32 -10.80 -17.22
N LEU A 836 -10.89 -9.89 -18.10
CA LEU A 836 -9.79 -10.16 -19.03
C LEU A 836 -8.45 -10.38 -18.33
N HIS A 837 -8.12 -9.57 -17.32
CA HIS A 837 -6.89 -9.75 -16.54
C HIS A 837 -6.90 -11.08 -15.78
N LEU A 838 -8.03 -11.45 -15.19
CA LEU A 838 -8.22 -12.74 -14.53
C LEU A 838 -8.07 -13.90 -15.54
N LEU A 839 -8.66 -13.80 -16.72
CA LEU A 839 -8.50 -14.77 -17.81
C LEU A 839 -7.04 -14.86 -18.30
N SER A 840 -6.32 -13.75 -18.36
CA SER A 840 -4.89 -13.71 -18.71
C SER A 840 -4.04 -14.42 -17.66
N ALA A 841 -4.25 -14.11 -16.38
CA ALA A 841 -3.51 -14.70 -15.27
C ALA A 841 -3.74 -16.22 -15.17
N VAL A 842 -4.99 -16.69 -15.34
CA VAL A 842 -5.28 -18.14 -15.31
C VAL A 842 -4.71 -18.84 -16.54
N HIS A 843 -4.68 -18.17 -17.70
CA HIS A 843 -4.08 -18.73 -18.90
C HIS A 843 -2.57 -18.91 -18.74
N GLU A 844 -1.88 -17.89 -18.23
CA GLU A 844 -0.44 -17.94 -17.94
C GLU A 844 -0.12 -19.05 -16.91
N GLN A 845 -0.97 -19.22 -15.90
CA GLN A 845 -0.85 -20.31 -14.94
C GLN A 845 -1.01 -21.69 -15.60
N ILE A 846 -2.00 -21.86 -16.49
CA ILE A 846 -2.23 -23.10 -17.24
C ILE A 846 -1.05 -23.43 -18.17
N GLU A 847 -0.50 -22.43 -18.86
CA GLU A 847 0.66 -22.60 -19.74
C GLU A 847 1.94 -22.98 -18.98
N SER A 848 2.02 -22.72 -17.67
CA SER A 848 3.14 -23.12 -16.82
C SER A 848 3.09 -24.61 -16.41
N PHE A 849 1.94 -25.30 -16.52
CA PHE A 849 1.84 -26.72 -16.11
C PHE A 849 2.62 -27.70 -17.00
N PRO A 850 2.64 -27.59 -18.34
CA PRO A 850 3.48 -28.43 -19.20
C PRO A 850 4.97 -28.30 -18.90
N THR A 851 5.42 -27.11 -18.48
CA THR A 851 6.83 -26.89 -18.06
C THR A 851 7.17 -27.59 -16.75
N LEU A 852 6.18 -28.07 -16.00
CA LEU A 852 6.30 -28.89 -14.79
C LEU A 852 6.16 -30.41 -15.08
N GLY A 853 6.29 -30.83 -16.34
CA GLY A 853 6.18 -32.24 -16.73
C GLY A 853 4.76 -32.81 -16.62
N PHE A 854 3.75 -31.97 -16.38
CA PHE A 854 2.37 -32.37 -16.23
C PHE A 854 1.60 -32.20 -17.56
N SER A 855 1.07 -33.30 -18.10
CA SER A 855 0.11 -33.24 -19.21
C SER A 855 -1.31 -33.20 -18.63
N SER A 856 -1.98 -32.05 -18.75
CA SER A 856 -3.39 -31.93 -18.41
C SER A 856 -4.23 -32.93 -19.21
N GLN A 857 -4.81 -33.93 -18.52
CA GLN A 857 -6.01 -34.59 -19.01
C GLN A 857 -7.18 -33.72 -18.54
N SER A 858 -7.62 -32.80 -19.40
CA SER A 858 -8.77 -31.96 -19.15
C SER A 858 -10.02 -32.82 -19.01
N SER A 859 -10.46 -33.06 -17.77
CA SER A 859 -11.87 -33.36 -17.53
C SER A 859 -12.64 -32.04 -17.61
N PRO A 860 -13.70 -31.94 -18.43
CA PRO A 860 -14.54 -30.75 -18.45
C PRO A 860 -15.11 -30.54 -17.05
N ALA A 861 -14.96 -29.33 -16.52
CA ALA A 861 -15.57 -28.96 -15.25
C ALA A 861 -17.10 -28.98 -15.43
N ASP A 862 -17.74 -30.10 -15.10
CA ASP A 862 -19.19 -30.30 -15.22
C ASP A 862 -20.02 -29.48 -14.20
N THR A 863 -19.37 -28.60 -13.42
CA THR A 863 -20.05 -27.73 -12.46
C THR A 863 -19.48 -26.32 -12.53
N ILE A 864 -20.30 -25.33 -12.87
CA ILE A 864 -19.94 -23.91 -12.76
C ILE A 864 -19.76 -23.63 -11.26
N ALA A 865 -18.50 -23.66 -10.81
CA ALA A 865 -18.15 -23.29 -9.45
C ALA A 865 -18.25 -21.76 -9.29
N ASN A 866 -18.59 -21.29 -8.09
CA ASN A 866 -18.51 -19.87 -7.76
C ASN A 866 -17.06 -19.38 -7.98
N LEU A 867 -16.88 -18.29 -8.74
CA LEU A 867 -15.58 -17.74 -9.10
C LEU A 867 -14.69 -17.52 -7.86
N SER A 868 -15.22 -16.88 -6.81
CA SER A 868 -14.46 -16.59 -5.58
C SER A 868 -13.97 -17.87 -4.90
N ASN A 869 -14.80 -18.93 -4.86
CA ASN A 869 -14.42 -20.22 -4.29
C ASN A 869 -13.35 -20.93 -5.12
N ALA A 870 -13.39 -20.79 -6.45
CA ALA A 870 -12.41 -21.40 -7.35
C ALA A 870 -11.05 -20.71 -7.25
N VAL A 871 -11.04 -19.37 -7.12
CA VAL A 871 -9.82 -18.57 -6.90
C VAL A 871 -9.22 -18.83 -5.52
N GLU A 872 -10.03 -18.89 -4.46
CA GLU A 872 -9.53 -19.21 -3.10
C GLU A 872 -8.90 -20.61 -3.06
N ARG A 873 -9.53 -21.59 -3.72
CA ARG A 873 -8.98 -22.94 -3.86
C ARG A 873 -7.64 -22.95 -4.61
N ASP A 874 -7.53 -22.17 -5.68
CA ASP A 874 -6.28 -22.03 -6.45
C ASP A 874 -5.13 -21.48 -5.59
N GLN A 875 -5.40 -20.41 -4.82
CA GLN A 875 -4.42 -19.79 -3.93
C GLN A 875 -3.94 -20.73 -2.83
N LEU A 876 -4.84 -21.52 -2.25
CA LEU A 876 -4.49 -22.52 -1.25
C LEU A 876 -3.58 -23.60 -1.83
N LEU A 877 -3.89 -24.11 -3.03
CA LEU A 877 -3.10 -25.15 -3.70
C LEU A 877 -1.73 -24.63 -4.17
N THR A 878 -1.66 -23.39 -4.67
CA THR A 878 -0.39 -22.74 -5.04
C THR A 878 0.51 -22.57 -3.81
N ARG A 879 -0.06 -22.15 -2.68
CA ARG A 879 0.69 -22.05 -1.41
C ARG A 879 1.13 -23.41 -0.89
N GLU A 880 0.29 -24.45 -1.00
CA GLU A 880 0.66 -25.82 -0.63
C GLU A 880 1.81 -26.36 -1.49
N LEU A 881 1.82 -26.03 -2.79
CA LEU A 881 2.86 -26.47 -3.74
C LEU A 881 4.20 -25.75 -3.53
N VAL A 882 4.18 -24.44 -3.24
CA VAL A 882 5.39 -23.61 -3.15
C VAL A 882 5.90 -23.47 -1.71
N TYR A 883 5.04 -23.63 -0.70
CA TYR A 883 5.37 -23.44 0.71
C TYR A 883 4.79 -24.58 1.57
N ALA A 884 5.42 -25.76 1.57
CA ALA A 884 5.03 -26.80 2.52
C ALA A 884 6.12 -27.83 2.85
N ARG A 885 6.38 -28.00 4.16
CA ARG A 885 6.88 -29.28 4.69
C ARG A 885 6.31 -29.52 6.09
N ASP A 886 5.03 -29.85 6.15
CA ASP A 886 4.46 -30.58 7.28
C ASP A 886 4.56 -32.10 7.02
N GLU A 887 4.58 -32.92 8.07
CA GLU A 887 4.69 -34.40 8.02
C GLU A 887 3.61 -35.12 7.17
N HIS A 888 2.63 -34.38 6.64
CA HIS A 888 1.50 -34.88 5.85
C HIS A 888 1.36 -34.21 4.46
N SER A 889 2.39 -33.50 3.98
CA SER A 889 2.32 -32.81 2.68
C SER A 889 2.06 -33.81 1.54
N ARG A 890 1.07 -33.50 0.70
CA ARG A 890 0.71 -34.32 -0.46
C ARG A 890 1.82 -34.22 -1.52
N SER A 891 1.99 -35.26 -2.34
CA SER A 891 2.97 -35.20 -3.43
C SER A 891 2.63 -34.06 -4.40
N ALA A 892 3.65 -33.34 -4.89
CA ALA A 892 3.50 -32.25 -5.86
C ALA A 892 2.61 -32.61 -7.05
N ALA A 893 2.70 -33.84 -7.57
CA ALA A 893 1.85 -34.33 -8.65
C ALA A 893 0.34 -34.28 -8.35
N LEU A 894 -0.07 -34.56 -7.11
CA LEU A 894 -1.48 -34.47 -6.69
C LEU A 894 -1.92 -33.02 -6.52
N ILE A 895 -1.04 -32.18 -5.96
CA ILE A 895 -1.32 -30.75 -5.78
C ILE A 895 -1.43 -30.07 -7.15
N LEU A 896 -0.54 -30.38 -8.09
CA LEU A 896 -0.57 -29.88 -9.48
C LEU A 896 -1.83 -30.33 -10.23
N GLN A 897 -2.32 -31.55 -10.00
CA GLN A 897 -3.56 -32.03 -10.58
C GLN A 897 -4.79 -31.26 -10.04
N ASP A 898 -4.85 -31.06 -8.72
CA ASP A 898 -5.90 -30.26 -8.09
C ASP A 898 -5.83 -28.79 -8.54
N LEU A 899 -4.61 -28.26 -8.70
CA LEU A 899 -4.36 -26.89 -9.15
C LEU A 899 -4.81 -26.70 -10.59
N ALA A 900 -4.49 -27.64 -11.50
CA ALA A 900 -4.96 -27.62 -12.88
C ALA A 900 -6.49 -27.70 -12.98
N THR A 901 -7.13 -28.47 -12.09
CA THR A 901 -8.59 -28.55 -11.99
C THR A 901 -9.17 -27.22 -11.49
N SER A 902 -8.52 -26.59 -10.51
CA SER A 902 -8.92 -25.28 -9.97
C SER A 902 -8.79 -24.18 -11.02
N ALA A 903 -7.67 -24.12 -11.73
CA ALA A 903 -7.43 -23.16 -12.82
C ALA A 903 -8.47 -23.32 -13.95
N ALA A 904 -8.82 -24.56 -14.33
CA ALA A 904 -9.90 -24.80 -15.30
C ALA A 904 -11.27 -24.33 -14.79
N ALA A 905 -11.56 -24.51 -13.49
CA ALA A 905 -12.78 -24.00 -12.87
C ALA A 905 -12.81 -22.47 -12.82
N VAL A 906 -11.70 -21.81 -12.51
CA VAL A 906 -11.54 -20.35 -12.55
C VAL A 906 -11.77 -19.84 -13.97
N GLN A 907 -11.14 -20.45 -14.97
CA GLN A 907 -11.31 -20.09 -16.38
C GLN A 907 -12.77 -20.22 -16.84
N ALA A 908 -13.45 -21.32 -16.47
CA ALA A 908 -14.85 -21.54 -16.80
C ALA A 908 -15.79 -20.57 -16.09
N ALA A 909 -15.54 -20.26 -14.80
CA ALA A 909 -16.33 -19.31 -14.03
C ALA A 909 -16.16 -17.88 -14.54
N ALA A 910 -14.92 -17.47 -14.86
CA ALA A 910 -14.61 -16.14 -15.39
C ALA A 910 -15.19 -15.93 -16.80
N SER A 911 -15.15 -16.96 -17.65
CA SER A 911 -15.74 -16.90 -19.01
C SER A 911 -17.27 -16.74 -18.99
N ASN A 912 -17.92 -17.21 -17.92
CA ASN A 912 -19.37 -17.10 -17.72
C ASN A 912 -19.76 -15.94 -16.79
N PHE A 913 -18.81 -15.09 -16.40
CA PHE A 913 -19.10 -13.96 -15.53
C PHE A 913 -20.01 -12.97 -16.28
N PRO A 914 -21.13 -12.54 -15.68
CA PRO A 914 -22.12 -11.72 -16.37
C PRO A 914 -21.54 -10.33 -16.69
N ALA A 915 -21.02 -10.15 -17.89
CA ALA A 915 -20.82 -8.82 -18.47
C ALA A 915 -22.20 -8.28 -18.83
N SER A 916 -22.65 -7.25 -18.11
CA SER A 916 -23.90 -6.55 -18.40
C SER A 916 -23.83 -5.88 -19.78
N HIS A 917 -24.27 -6.59 -20.82
CA HIS A 917 -24.36 -6.09 -22.19
C HIS A 917 -25.42 -4.96 -22.29
N PRO A 918 -25.09 -3.76 -22.82
CA PRO A 918 -26.07 -2.69 -22.95
C PRO A 918 -27.06 -2.79 -24.14
N ASP A 919 -26.88 -3.70 -25.11
CA ASP A 919 -27.54 -3.59 -26.42
C ASP A 919 -28.23 -4.87 -26.94
N GLN A 920 -29.10 -5.49 -26.13
CA GLN A 920 -29.98 -6.57 -26.62
C GLN A 920 -31.41 -6.50 -26.07
N GLN A 921 -31.99 -5.30 -25.95
CA GLN A 921 -33.44 -5.13 -25.79
C GLN A 921 -33.94 -3.88 -26.52
N ASP A 922 -33.75 -3.80 -27.85
CA ASP A 922 -34.51 -2.84 -28.67
C ASP A 922 -34.67 -3.27 -30.14
N SER A 923 -34.91 -4.56 -30.35
CA SER A 923 -35.26 -5.11 -31.67
C SER A 923 -36.60 -5.85 -31.63
N SER A 924 -37.66 -5.16 -31.25
CA SER A 924 -39.03 -5.70 -31.37
C SER A 924 -40.11 -4.62 -31.39
N LEU A 925 -40.01 -3.58 -32.25
CA LEU A 925 -41.16 -2.72 -32.58
C LEU A 925 -40.91 -1.86 -33.84
N THR A 926 -40.92 -2.48 -35.02
CA THR A 926 -41.32 -1.78 -36.27
C THR A 926 -42.03 -2.77 -37.19
N ASP A 927 -43.34 -2.90 -36.98
CA ASP A 927 -44.25 -3.53 -37.93
C ASP A 927 -45.30 -2.46 -38.33
N ILE A 928 -44.99 -1.70 -39.39
CA ILE A 928 -45.97 -0.81 -40.04
C ILE A 928 -46.16 -1.30 -41.48
N LYS A 929 -47.25 -2.05 -41.67
CA LYS A 929 -47.83 -2.35 -42.97
C LYS A 929 -48.33 -1.07 -43.65
N SER A 930 -47.90 -0.85 -44.88
CA SER A 930 -48.50 0.12 -45.81
C SER A 930 -49.86 -0.39 -46.33
N PRO A 931 -50.86 0.48 -46.54
CA PRO A 931 -52.11 0.10 -47.18
C PRO A 931 -52.07 0.38 -48.70
N HIS A 932 -52.56 -0.58 -49.49
CA HIS A 932 -53.05 -0.31 -50.84
C HIS A 932 -54.53 0.09 -50.75
N GLN A 933 -54.82 1.38 -50.95
CA GLN A 933 -55.87 1.92 -51.82
C GLN A 933 -55.83 3.45 -51.81
#